data_AF-A0A6P5N6Z7-F1
#
_entry.id   AF-A0A6P5N6Z7-F1
#
_cell.length_a   1.000
_cell.length_b   1.000
_cell.length_c   1.000
_cell.angle_alpha   90.00
_cell.angle_beta   90.00
_cell.angle_gamma   90.00
#
_symmetry.space_group_name_H-M   'P 1'
#
loop_
_entity.id
_entity.type
_entity.pdbx_description
1 polymer ?
#
loop_
_entity_poly.entity_id
_entity_poly.type
_entity_poly.pdbx_seq_one_letter_code
_entity_poly.pdbx_strand_id
1 'polypeptide(L)'
;MIDRLAEFMNVDLQEAKDSRKRFDKAMHSYDQSREKFVSLKKNTPEDVVAELEEDLQNSKSAFEKSRFNLVHSLMNIEVKKKYEFLESISAIMDAHLRYFKLGYELLSQMEPYIHQVLTCAQQSKELANIEQDKLAKRIQEYRTQAELESTRASNNTEPLPGADGTHVVGLNTYKGFEGGMQPAAKGEVQTVKQGYLLKRSSSSRGDWKRRFFVLDNQGSLFYYSMKGPKPKGAQSYNYNRPPEQNSGMFGRFRSRHNRSSSQNEDALGCCSIDLCTSSIKMDAEDTDLRLCFRIISPSKTYTLQAENEADRMDWVNKITGAVTSLFNSHFLQQPRYDRENRNSATGASSTSQSEDGDKYLMDDIYPKEVHSVSKILRGIPGNDKCAECSAADPDWASLNLGILLCIECSGVHRNLGVHISKVRSITLDVKVWEPTILDLFDKLGNAYCNSIWEGMLLLGNERVGESNGPAKPCFMDAFQDKEKYIQAKYVQKSLIIREEDVPGNPSVSVRIWLAVQAMNVREVYRLIVISNSNVVNTKYDDVVSHADAKALDLECIILEGHEQDSESCLSIKQTNETQKCFHGWSLLHLACHSEHALMVELLLQFAADVNMQDYHGRTPLHHCITGGKNSLAKFLLRRGARPSVKDAGGLTVLERAMEMGAITDEELFIMLAEHQ
;
A
#
# COMPACT_ATOMS: atom_id res chain seq x y z
N MET A 1 -26.87 15.30 -9.36
CA MET A 1 -26.48 13.86 -9.46
C MET A 1 -26.19 13.28 -8.09
N ILE A 2 -25.25 13.89 -7.34
CA ILE A 2 -25.07 13.63 -5.90
C ILE A 2 -26.40 13.84 -5.16
N ASP A 3 -27.20 14.82 -5.58
CA ASP A 3 -28.49 15.14 -4.95
C ASP A 3 -29.53 14.03 -5.07
N ARG A 4 -29.59 13.31 -6.20
CA ARG A 4 -30.53 12.18 -6.39
C ARG A 4 -30.16 10.98 -5.54
N LEU A 5 -28.87 10.63 -5.51
CA LEU A 5 -28.38 9.54 -4.66
C LEU A 5 -28.49 9.91 -3.17
N ALA A 6 -28.24 11.18 -2.83
CA ALA A 6 -28.40 11.70 -1.49
C ALA A 6 -29.87 11.72 -1.06
N GLU A 7 -30.80 12.06 -1.96
CA GLU A 7 -32.24 12.01 -1.71
C GLU A 7 -32.71 10.56 -1.44
N PHE A 8 -32.28 9.60 -2.25
CA PHE A 8 -32.54 8.17 -2.00
C PHE A 8 -31.97 7.70 -0.65
N MET A 9 -30.75 8.11 -0.31
CA MET A 9 -30.10 7.72 0.95
C MET A 9 -30.70 8.40 2.19
N ASN A 10 -31.09 9.67 2.09
CA ASN A 10 -31.51 10.47 3.23
C ASN A 10 -33.03 10.46 3.45
N VAL A 11 -33.82 10.20 2.39
CA VAL A 11 -35.28 10.20 2.44
C VAL A 11 -35.81 8.78 2.38
N ASP A 12 -35.66 8.10 1.24
CA ASP A 12 -36.28 6.78 1.01
C ASP A 12 -35.74 5.71 1.98
N LEU A 13 -34.41 5.63 2.15
CA LEU A 13 -33.80 4.67 3.07
C LEU A 13 -34.08 5.00 4.54
N GLN A 14 -34.18 6.28 4.88
CA GLN A 14 -34.49 6.72 6.24
C GLN A 14 -35.95 6.42 6.60
N GLU A 15 -36.88 6.62 5.68
CA GLU A 15 -38.29 6.26 5.84
C GLU A 15 -38.45 4.76 6.11
N ALA A 16 -37.76 3.90 5.36
CA ALA A 16 -37.80 2.45 5.60
C ALA A 16 -37.21 2.04 6.95
N LYS A 17 -36.12 2.68 7.39
CA LYS A 17 -35.55 2.48 8.73
C LYS A 17 -36.55 2.86 9.82
N ASP A 18 -37.24 3.98 9.67
CA ASP A 18 -38.21 4.44 10.64
C ASP A 18 -39.48 3.58 10.63
N SER A 19 -39.94 3.14 9.47
CA SER A 19 -41.04 2.17 9.34
C SER A 19 -40.70 0.83 10.00
N ARG A 20 -39.44 0.37 9.90
CA ARG A 20 -38.99 -0.85 10.58
C ARG A 20 -38.99 -0.70 12.10
N LYS A 21 -38.47 0.41 12.63
CA LYS A 21 -38.54 0.70 14.08
C LYS A 21 -39.98 0.73 14.60
N ARG A 22 -40.92 1.32 13.83
CA ARG A 22 -42.34 1.35 14.20
C ARG A 22 -42.95 -0.05 14.20
N PHE A 23 -42.61 -0.87 13.21
CA PHE A 23 -43.03 -2.28 13.15
C PHE A 23 -42.52 -3.09 14.34
N ASP A 24 -41.22 -2.99 14.65
CA ASP A 24 -40.63 -3.69 15.78
C ASP A 24 -41.32 -3.29 17.10
N LYS A 25 -41.56 -1.98 17.31
CA LYS A 25 -42.30 -1.49 18.48
C LYS A 25 -43.74 -2.04 18.54
N ALA A 26 -44.45 -2.08 17.42
CA ALA A 26 -45.82 -2.59 17.35
C ALA A 26 -45.88 -4.11 17.58
N MET A 27 -44.87 -4.86 17.09
CA MET A 27 -44.73 -6.30 17.35
C MET A 27 -44.58 -6.59 18.84
N HIS A 28 -43.66 -5.90 19.51
CA HIS A 28 -43.44 -6.07 20.96
C HIS A 28 -44.71 -5.73 21.77
N SER A 29 -45.41 -4.65 21.39
CA SER A 29 -46.66 -4.27 22.06
C SER A 29 -47.77 -5.31 21.84
N TYR A 30 -47.85 -5.90 20.65
CA TYR A 30 -48.82 -6.95 20.36
C TYR A 30 -48.52 -8.25 21.11
N ASP A 31 -47.25 -8.67 21.16
CA ASP A 31 -46.82 -9.84 21.92
C ASP A 31 -47.11 -9.67 23.41
N GLN A 32 -46.84 -8.49 23.98
CA GLN A 32 -47.15 -8.18 25.37
C GLN A 32 -48.65 -8.23 25.68
N SER A 33 -49.50 -7.62 24.84
CA SER A 33 -50.96 -7.69 25.02
C SER A 33 -51.49 -9.12 24.84
N ARG A 34 -50.91 -9.89 23.91
CA ARG A 34 -51.28 -11.30 23.70
C ARG A 34 -50.92 -12.17 24.90
N GLU A 35 -49.74 -11.98 25.49
CA GLU A 35 -49.31 -12.73 26.67
C GLU A 35 -50.20 -12.41 27.89
N LYS A 36 -50.51 -11.12 28.12
CA LYS A 36 -51.45 -10.71 29.17
C LYS A 36 -52.82 -11.38 29.00
N PHE A 37 -53.35 -11.39 27.78
CA PHE A 37 -54.64 -12.01 27.47
C PHE A 37 -54.62 -13.53 27.66
N VAL A 38 -53.57 -14.23 27.23
CA VAL A 38 -53.42 -15.68 27.41
C VAL A 38 -53.23 -16.07 28.89
N SER A 39 -52.67 -15.17 29.71
CA SER A 39 -52.43 -15.40 31.14
C SER A 39 -53.69 -15.23 32.03
N LEU A 40 -54.85 -14.95 31.45
CA LEU A 40 -56.11 -14.77 32.17
C LEU A 40 -56.50 -16.02 32.97
N LYS A 41 -56.84 -15.82 34.25
CA LYS A 41 -57.34 -16.89 35.13
C LYS A 41 -58.85 -17.03 35.00
N LYS A 42 -59.38 -18.22 35.27
CA LYS A 42 -60.82 -18.53 35.18
C LYS A 42 -61.74 -17.68 36.08
N ASN A 43 -61.16 -16.94 37.03
CA ASN A 43 -61.87 -16.17 38.05
C ASN A 43 -61.72 -14.65 37.84
N THR A 44 -61.20 -14.22 36.69
CA THR A 44 -60.92 -12.80 36.42
C THR A 44 -62.24 -12.05 36.17
N PRO A 45 -62.44 -10.83 36.74
CA PRO A 45 -63.65 -10.04 36.50
C PRO A 45 -63.87 -9.75 35.02
N GLU A 46 -65.13 -9.79 34.55
CA GLU A 46 -65.49 -9.58 33.14
C GLU A 46 -65.02 -8.21 32.61
N ASP A 47 -65.08 -7.17 33.44
CA ASP A 47 -64.64 -5.81 33.12
C ASP A 47 -63.15 -5.76 32.71
N VAL A 48 -62.31 -6.54 33.40
CA VAL A 48 -60.86 -6.64 33.15
C VAL A 48 -60.57 -7.48 31.90
N VAL A 49 -61.40 -8.49 31.63
CA VAL A 49 -61.30 -9.28 30.41
C VAL A 49 -61.63 -8.42 29.18
N ALA A 50 -62.68 -7.59 29.26
CA ALA A 50 -63.06 -6.69 28.18
C ALA A 50 -61.96 -5.64 27.87
N GLU A 51 -61.33 -5.08 28.91
CA GLU A 51 -60.21 -4.13 28.75
C GLU A 51 -59.00 -4.80 28.06
N LEU A 52 -58.62 -6.02 28.47
CA LEU A 52 -57.51 -6.75 27.85
C LEU A 52 -57.83 -7.23 26.42
N GLU A 53 -59.09 -7.53 26.11
CA GLU A 53 -59.54 -7.85 24.76
C GLU A 53 -59.46 -6.64 23.82
N GLU A 54 -59.88 -5.46 24.31
CA GLU A 54 -59.76 -4.20 23.58
C GLU A 54 -58.28 -3.84 23.33
N ASP A 55 -57.42 -3.97 24.34
CA ASP A 55 -55.97 -3.76 24.22
C ASP A 55 -55.31 -4.72 23.22
N LEU A 56 -55.74 -5.98 23.20
CA LEU A 56 -55.26 -6.98 22.25
C LEU A 56 -55.68 -6.61 20.82
N GLN A 57 -56.92 -6.19 20.62
CA GLN A 57 -57.42 -5.81 19.30
C GLN A 57 -56.76 -4.53 18.78
N ASN A 58 -56.56 -3.54 19.65
CA ASN A 58 -55.87 -2.29 19.33
C ASN A 58 -54.40 -2.53 18.95
N SER A 59 -53.68 -3.33 19.75
CA SER A 59 -52.28 -3.68 19.47
C SER A 59 -52.13 -4.53 18.20
N LYS A 60 -53.06 -5.44 17.92
CA LYS A 60 -53.11 -6.21 16.66
C LYS A 60 -53.31 -5.31 15.45
N SER A 61 -54.23 -4.36 15.53
CA SER A 61 -54.47 -3.38 14.46
C SER A 61 -53.24 -2.50 14.19
N ALA A 62 -52.57 -2.06 15.25
CA ALA A 62 -51.33 -1.28 15.15
C ALA A 62 -50.16 -2.07 14.53
N PHE A 63 -50.04 -3.36 14.88
CA PHE A 63 -49.08 -4.29 14.28
C PHE A 63 -49.33 -4.47 12.78
N GLU A 64 -50.56 -4.78 12.40
CA GLU A 64 -50.97 -4.96 11.00
C GLU A 64 -50.71 -3.71 10.16
N LYS A 65 -51.10 -2.53 10.65
CA LYS A 65 -50.84 -1.24 9.99
C LYS A 65 -49.34 -0.98 9.81
N SER A 66 -48.54 -1.26 10.84
CA SER A 66 -47.08 -1.07 10.78
C SER A 66 -46.42 -2.06 9.82
N ARG A 67 -46.94 -3.29 9.72
CA ARG A 67 -46.51 -4.31 8.75
C ARG A 67 -46.70 -3.83 7.31
N PHE A 68 -47.90 -3.36 6.97
CA PHE A 68 -48.18 -2.85 5.62
C PHE A 68 -47.33 -1.64 5.27
N ASN A 69 -47.12 -0.71 6.21
CA ASN A 69 -46.25 0.44 6.00
C ASN A 69 -44.80 0.03 5.72
N LEU A 70 -44.27 -0.95 6.47
CA LEU A 70 -42.92 -1.45 6.24
C LEU A 70 -42.79 -2.13 4.87
N VAL A 71 -43.74 -2.98 4.50
CA VAL A 71 -43.75 -3.65 3.18
C VAL A 71 -43.80 -2.63 2.05
N HIS A 72 -44.64 -1.59 2.17
CA HIS A 72 -44.72 -0.52 1.20
C HIS A 72 -43.40 0.27 1.07
N SER A 73 -42.77 0.66 2.18
CA SER A 73 -41.47 1.34 2.15
C SER A 73 -40.37 0.47 1.53
N LEU A 74 -40.35 -0.83 1.81
CA LEU A 74 -39.38 -1.76 1.23
C LEU A 74 -39.59 -1.95 -0.28
N MET A 75 -40.84 -2.09 -0.72
CA MET A 75 -41.17 -2.21 -2.14
C MET A 75 -40.75 -0.97 -2.93
N ASN A 76 -40.97 0.23 -2.37
CA ASN A 76 -40.53 1.48 -3.01
C ASN A 76 -39.00 1.54 -3.18
N ILE A 77 -38.23 1.12 -2.17
CA ILE A 77 -36.77 1.02 -2.27
C ILE A 77 -36.36 0.02 -3.34
N GLU A 78 -36.99 -1.14 -3.38
CA GLU A 78 -36.64 -2.21 -4.31
C GLU A 78 -36.88 -1.81 -5.77
N VAL A 79 -37.99 -1.11 -6.03
CA VAL A 79 -38.32 -0.53 -7.33
C VAL A 79 -37.28 0.52 -7.73
N LYS A 80 -36.96 1.47 -6.83
CA LYS A 80 -36.03 2.58 -7.09
C LYS A 80 -34.56 2.18 -7.26
N LYS A 81 -34.09 1.20 -6.48
CA LYS A 81 -32.67 0.80 -6.39
C LYS A 81 -32.03 0.51 -7.75
N LYS A 82 -32.79 -0.12 -8.66
CA LYS A 82 -32.25 -0.59 -9.94
C LYS A 82 -32.15 0.54 -10.98
N TYR A 83 -33.21 1.32 -11.17
CA TYR A 83 -33.23 2.31 -12.25
C TYR A 83 -32.54 3.63 -11.87
N GLU A 84 -32.62 4.10 -10.62
CA GLU A 84 -32.00 5.38 -10.24
C GLU A 84 -30.46 5.32 -10.31
N PHE A 85 -29.88 4.17 -10.00
CA PHE A 85 -28.45 3.92 -10.14
C PHE A 85 -28.03 3.86 -11.61
N LEU A 86 -28.79 3.13 -12.44
CA LEU A 86 -28.54 3.04 -13.88
C LEU A 86 -28.69 4.41 -14.58
N GLU A 87 -29.70 5.20 -14.23
CA GLU A 87 -29.86 6.57 -14.71
C GLU A 87 -28.69 7.46 -14.31
N SER A 88 -28.22 7.34 -13.07
CA SER A 88 -27.08 8.12 -12.57
C SER A 88 -25.78 7.78 -13.31
N ILE A 89 -25.51 6.48 -13.54
CA ILE A 89 -24.34 6.06 -14.34
C ILE A 89 -24.47 6.53 -15.78
N SER A 90 -25.63 6.36 -16.41
CA SER A 90 -25.88 6.80 -17.78
C SER A 90 -25.63 8.30 -17.95
N ALA A 91 -26.09 9.11 -16.98
CA ALA A 91 -25.85 10.55 -16.97
C ALA A 91 -24.36 10.91 -16.82
N ILE A 92 -23.59 10.16 -16.01
CA ILE A 92 -22.13 10.35 -15.90
C ILE A 92 -21.44 10.01 -17.22
N MET A 93 -21.80 8.88 -17.82
CA MET A 93 -21.23 8.44 -19.09
C MET A 93 -21.49 9.47 -20.21
N ASP A 94 -22.70 10.02 -20.28
CA ASP A 94 -23.04 11.07 -21.23
C ASP A 94 -22.28 12.38 -20.96
N ALA A 95 -22.17 12.80 -19.69
CA ALA A 95 -21.42 13.99 -19.31
C ALA A 95 -19.92 13.87 -19.66
N HIS A 96 -19.31 12.72 -19.38
CA HIS A 96 -17.93 12.46 -19.76
C HIS A 96 -17.75 12.45 -21.28
N LEU A 97 -18.64 11.79 -22.01
CA LEU A 97 -18.62 11.78 -23.47
C LEU A 97 -18.66 13.21 -24.04
N ARG A 98 -19.52 14.08 -23.51
CA ARG A 98 -19.61 15.50 -23.91
C ARG A 98 -18.34 16.26 -23.58
N TYR A 99 -17.76 16.04 -22.40
CA TYR A 99 -16.50 16.68 -22.00
C TYR A 99 -15.34 16.32 -22.94
N PHE A 100 -15.19 15.03 -23.27
CA PHE A 100 -14.14 14.59 -24.19
C PHE A 100 -14.36 15.09 -25.62
N LYS A 101 -15.62 15.14 -26.10
CA LYS A 101 -15.94 15.74 -27.39
C LYS A 101 -15.55 17.21 -27.46
N LEU A 102 -15.86 17.98 -26.41
CA LEU A 102 -15.48 19.39 -26.33
C LEU A 102 -13.95 19.56 -26.36
N GLY A 103 -13.22 18.74 -25.61
CA GLY A 103 -11.75 18.74 -25.61
C GLY A 103 -11.17 18.41 -26.98
N TYR A 104 -11.72 17.43 -27.69
CA TYR A 104 -11.32 17.07 -29.05
C TYR A 104 -11.55 18.22 -30.03
N GLU A 105 -12.71 18.87 -30.00
CA GLU A 105 -13.00 20.03 -30.86
C GLU A 105 -12.05 21.20 -30.61
N LEU A 106 -11.77 21.51 -29.33
CA LEU A 106 -10.81 22.56 -28.96
C LEU A 106 -9.40 22.25 -29.48
N LEU A 107 -8.93 21.02 -29.34
CA LEU A 107 -7.61 20.61 -29.83
C LEU A 107 -7.54 20.60 -31.35
N SER A 108 -8.60 20.15 -32.03
CA SER A 108 -8.68 20.19 -33.49
C SER A 108 -8.62 21.63 -34.03
N GLN A 109 -9.21 22.60 -33.33
CA GLN A 109 -9.07 24.01 -33.69
C GLN A 109 -7.62 24.54 -33.55
N MET A 110 -6.79 23.92 -32.72
CA MET A 110 -5.38 24.30 -32.56
C MET A 110 -4.45 23.70 -33.62
N GLU A 111 -4.89 22.66 -34.32
CA GLU A 111 -4.14 21.95 -35.35
C GLU A 111 -3.47 22.86 -36.41
N PRO A 112 -4.15 23.85 -37.02
CA PRO A 112 -3.50 24.73 -38.01
C PRO A 112 -2.36 25.56 -37.41
N TYR A 113 -2.46 25.97 -36.15
CA TYR A 113 -1.41 26.75 -35.48
C TYR A 113 -0.19 25.88 -35.16
N ILE A 114 -0.41 24.61 -34.79
CA ILE A 114 0.68 23.65 -34.58
C ILE A 114 1.46 23.46 -35.88
N HIS A 115 0.77 23.28 -37.01
CA HIS A 115 1.41 23.17 -38.32
C HIS A 115 2.17 24.45 -38.72
N GLN A 116 1.63 25.62 -38.39
CA GLN A 116 2.29 26.90 -38.65
C GLN A 116 3.60 27.05 -37.85
N VAL A 117 3.58 26.71 -36.55
CA VAL A 117 4.78 26.72 -35.69
C VAL A 117 5.81 25.72 -36.19
N LEU A 118 5.39 24.51 -36.57
CA LEU A 118 6.28 23.49 -37.11
C LEU A 118 6.96 23.97 -38.40
N THR A 119 6.19 24.61 -39.30
CA THR A 119 6.72 25.17 -40.55
C THR A 119 7.75 26.27 -40.28
N CYS A 120 7.47 27.17 -39.33
CA CYS A 120 8.40 28.22 -38.92
C CYS A 120 9.71 27.65 -38.33
N ALA A 121 9.60 26.62 -37.49
CA ALA A 121 10.77 25.93 -36.94
C ALA A 121 11.62 25.27 -38.04
N GLN A 122 10.97 24.62 -39.01
CA GLN A 122 11.64 24.00 -40.16
C GLN A 122 12.40 25.05 -40.99
N GLN A 123 11.76 26.19 -41.29
CA GLN A 123 12.39 27.29 -42.03
C GLN A 123 13.56 27.90 -41.28
N SER A 124 13.44 28.11 -39.97
CA SER A 124 14.53 28.63 -39.13
C SER A 124 15.73 27.68 -39.12
N LYS A 125 15.49 26.36 -39.06
CA LYS A 125 16.54 25.35 -39.15
C LYS A 125 17.24 25.37 -40.51
N GLU A 126 16.50 25.47 -41.61
CA GLU A 126 17.06 25.58 -42.96
C GLU A 126 17.97 26.80 -43.10
N LEU A 127 17.51 27.96 -42.60
CA LEU A 127 18.29 29.21 -42.61
C LEU A 127 19.57 29.09 -41.78
N ALA A 128 19.50 28.50 -40.59
CA ALA A 128 20.68 28.27 -39.74
C ALA A 128 21.71 27.36 -40.43
N ASN A 129 21.27 26.29 -41.11
CA ASN A 129 22.15 25.42 -41.88
C ASN A 129 22.83 26.17 -43.03
N ILE A 130 22.08 26.99 -43.77
CA ILE A 130 22.63 27.82 -44.86
C ILE A 130 23.67 28.81 -44.32
N GLU A 131 23.42 29.44 -43.17
CA GLU A 131 24.38 30.35 -42.53
C GLU A 131 25.64 29.61 -42.05
N GLN A 132 25.48 28.41 -41.48
CA GLN A 132 26.58 27.56 -41.06
C GLN A 132 27.45 27.13 -42.24
N ASP A 133 26.84 26.75 -43.37
CA ASP A 133 27.55 26.41 -44.61
C ASP A 133 28.30 27.61 -45.19
N LYS A 134 27.68 28.79 -45.20
CA LYS A 134 28.34 30.03 -45.63
C LYS A 134 29.53 30.38 -44.74
N LEU A 135 29.42 30.17 -43.43
CA LEU A 135 30.51 30.39 -42.48
C LEU A 135 31.63 29.38 -42.71
N ALA A 136 31.30 28.10 -42.88
CA ALA A 136 32.27 27.03 -43.16
C ALA A 136 33.07 27.30 -44.44
N LYS A 137 32.40 27.74 -45.52
CA LYS A 137 33.07 28.14 -46.76
C LYS A 137 34.04 29.30 -46.56
N ARG A 138 33.63 30.36 -45.85
CA ARG A 138 34.54 31.48 -45.52
C ARG A 138 35.73 31.04 -44.69
N ILE A 139 35.53 30.19 -43.68
CA ILE A 139 36.63 29.65 -42.87
C ILE A 139 37.62 28.87 -43.75
N GLN A 140 37.12 28.06 -44.68
CA GLN A 140 37.96 27.30 -45.60
C GLN A 140 38.76 28.21 -46.54
N GLU A 141 38.13 29.25 -47.12
CA GLU A 141 38.81 30.25 -47.94
C GLU A 141 39.95 30.93 -47.17
N TYR A 142 39.69 31.37 -45.93
CA TYR A 142 40.72 31.96 -45.07
C TYR A 142 41.87 30.99 -44.78
N ARG A 143 41.57 29.71 -44.51
CA ARG A 143 42.61 28.68 -44.30
C ARG A 143 43.48 28.50 -45.54
N THR A 144 42.86 28.38 -46.72
CA THR A 144 43.60 28.21 -47.98
C THR A 144 44.46 29.43 -48.31
N GLN A 145 43.97 30.64 -48.02
CA GLN A 145 44.74 31.87 -48.21
C GLN A 145 45.95 31.94 -47.26
N ALA A 146 45.75 31.59 -45.98
CA ALA A 146 46.83 31.55 -45.00
C ALA A 146 47.91 30.50 -45.36
N GLU A 147 47.51 29.33 -45.86
CA GLU A 147 48.44 28.31 -46.35
C GLU A 147 49.26 28.78 -47.57
N LEU A 148 48.61 29.47 -48.52
CA LEU A 148 49.29 30.06 -49.68
C LEU A 148 50.29 31.16 -49.26
N GLU A 149 49.92 31.99 -48.29
CA GLU A 149 50.80 33.03 -47.73
C GLU A 149 51.97 32.43 -46.94
N SER A 150 51.74 31.37 -46.16
CA SER A 150 52.78 30.61 -45.47
C SER A 150 53.76 29.95 -46.45
N THR A 151 53.27 29.39 -47.55
CA THR A 151 54.10 28.76 -48.59
C THR A 151 54.93 29.79 -49.36
N ARG A 152 54.40 31.02 -49.51
CA ARG A 152 55.14 32.14 -50.12
C ARG A 152 56.21 32.70 -49.19
N ALA A 153 55.98 32.68 -47.88
CA ALA A 153 56.96 33.06 -46.86
C ALA A 153 58.09 32.03 -46.73
N SER A 154 57.82 30.73 -46.88
CA SER A 154 58.84 29.67 -46.80
C SER A 154 59.81 29.62 -48.00
N ASN A 155 59.46 30.23 -49.14
CA ASN A 155 60.36 30.30 -50.30
C ASN A 155 61.44 31.40 -50.19
N ASN A 156 61.42 32.20 -49.12
CA ASN A 156 62.34 33.33 -48.93
C ASN A 156 63.08 33.27 -47.59
N THR A 157 63.74 32.17 -47.19
CA THR A 157 64.86 32.25 -46.21
C THR A 157 65.80 31.03 -46.22
N GLU A 158 67.11 31.28 -46.33
CA GLU A 158 68.25 30.36 -46.10
C GLU A 158 68.46 29.98 -44.61
N PRO A 159 69.27 28.94 -44.27
CA PRO A 159 69.16 28.21 -43.00
C PRO A 159 70.10 28.62 -41.84
N LEU A 160 69.50 28.76 -40.64
CA LEU A 160 69.95 28.42 -39.24
C LEU A 160 71.25 29.06 -38.66
N PRO A 161 71.58 28.98 -37.33
CA PRO A 161 70.87 28.43 -36.14
C PRO A 161 70.93 29.31 -34.83
N GLY A 162 70.12 28.96 -33.81
CA GLY A 162 70.57 29.10 -32.40
C GLY A 162 69.60 29.68 -31.35
N ALA A 163 69.36 28.87 -30.31
CA ALA A 163 69.16 29.17 -28.88
C ALA A 163 67.89 29.90 -28.36
N ASP A 164 67.09 29.10 -27.64
CA ASP A 164 66.70 29.23 -26.22
C ASP A 164 66.03 30.51 -25.68
N GLY A 165 64.88 30.36 -25.01
CA GLY A 165 64.27 31.46 -24.24
C GLY A 165 62.77 31.39 -23.99
N THR A 166 62.42 30.91 -22.80
CA THR A 166 61.08 30.73 -22.21
C THR A 166 60.35 32.05 -21.84
N HIS A 167 59.01 32.02 -21.89
CA HIS A 167 58.04 32.64 -20.93
C HIS A 167 57.30 33.99 -21.22
N VAL A 168 55.99 33.97 -20.88
CA VAL A 168 55.07 35.03 -20.36
C VAL A 168 54.16 35.86 -21.30
N VAL A 169 52.86 35.47 -21.27
CA VAL A 169 51.62 36.22 -20.91
C VAL A 169 51.38 37.68 -21.40
N GLY A 170 50.17 37.89 -21.94
CA GLY A 170 49.40 39.14 -21.85
C GLY A 170 48.06 39.10 -22.63
N LEU A 171 46.95 38.65 -22.00
CA LEU A 171 45.82 39.46 -21.46
C LEU A 171 44.82 39.93 -22.56
N ASN A 172 43.64 39.31 -22.71
CA ASN A 172 42.32 39.58 -22.05
C ASN A 172 41.34 40.30 -23.00
N THR A 173 40.00 40.15 -23.01
CA THR A 173 38.98 39.36 -22.27
C THR A 173 37.68 39.47 -23.08
N TYR A 174 36.79 38.49 -23.04
CA TYR A 174 35.36 38.71 -22.75
C TYR A 174 34.79 37.39 -22.19
N LYS A 175 34.60 37.35 -20.87
CA LYS A 175 33.92 36.27 -20.14
C LYS A 175 32.40 36.49 -20.21
N GLY A 176 31.67 35.50 -20.71
CA GLY A 176 30.24 35.34 -20.45
C GLY A 176 30.01 34.77 -19.05
N PHE A 177 29.05 35.32 -18.34
CA PHE A 177 28.64 34.97 -16.99
C PHE A 177 27.81 33.66 -17.00
N GLU A 178 28.44 32.53 -16.68
CA GLU A 178 27.76 31.36 -16.13
C GLU A 178 27.90 31.41 -14.60
N GLY A 179 26.76 31.50 -13.90
CA GLY A 179 26.69 31.44 -12.45
C GLY A 179 26.90 30.02 -11.94
N GLY A 180 28.14 29.54 -12.02
CA GLY A 180 28.60 28.35 -11.33
C GLY A 180 28.62 28.58 -9.82
N MET A 181 27.83 27.77 -9.12
CA MET A 181 27.80 27.64 -7.67
C MET A 181 29.15 27.06 -7.22
N GLN A 182 30.03 27.90 -6.66
CA GLN A 182 31.21 27.42 -5.95
C GLN A 182 30.82 26.96 -4.54
N PRO A 183 31.41 25.87 -4.02
CA PRO A 183 31.19 25.42 -2.65
C PRO A 183 31.82 26.44 -1.69
N ALA A 184 30.98 27.12 -0.92
CA ALA A 184 31.41 28.03 0.13
C ALA A 184 32.13 27.26 1.25
N ALA A 185 33.12 27.92 1.84
CA ALA A 185 33.89 27.45 2.97
C ALA A 185 32.98 27.05 4.15
N LYS A 186 33.45 26.06 4.91
CA LYS A 186 32.87 25.47 6.13
C LYS A 186 31.92 26.40 6.91
N GLY A 187 30.63 26.04 6.93
CA GLY A 187 29.74 26.28 8.07
C GLY A 187 28.93 27.58 8.10
N GLU A 188 28.89 28.37 7.03
CA GLU A 188 28.05 29.59 7.02
C GLU A 188 26.57 29.27 6.73
N VAL A 189 25.69 29.59 7.69
CA VAL A 189 24.23 29.47 7.55
C VAL A 189 23.75 30.51 6.55
N GLN A 190 23.31 30.07 5.37
CA GLN A 190 22.80 30.96 4.32
C GLN A 190 21.27 30.90 4.27
N THR A 191 20.62 32.05 4.19
CA THR A 191 19.15 32.14 4.05
C THR A 191 18.70 31.65 2.67
N VAL A 192 17.89 30.59 2.63
CA VAL A 192 17.27 30.02 1.42
C VAL A 192 16.07 30.85 0.98
N LYS A 193 15.21 31.24 1.93
CA LYS A 193 14.07 32.14 1.66
C LYS A 193 13.69 32.87 2.94
N GLN A 194 13.31 34.14 2.81
CA GLN A 194 12.76 34.93 3.90
C GLN A 194 11.63 35.81 3.41
N GLY A 195 10.64 36.07 4.27
CA GLY A 195 9.48 36.85 3.88
C GLY A 195 8.37 36.83 4.92
N TYR A 196 7.35 37.66 4.70
CA TYR A 196 6.19 37.70 5.58
C TYR A 196 5.17 36.63 5.20
N LEU A 197 4.70 35.89 6.20
CA LEU A 197 3.53 35.02 6.07
C LEU A 197 2.52 35.34 7.18
N LEU A 198 1.25 35.14 6.89
CA LEU A 198 0.18 35.22 7.87
C LEU A 198 0.06 33.86 8.55
N LYS A 199 0.30 33.80 9.86
CA LYS A 199 0.19 32.59 10.68
C LYS A 199 -1.11 32.60 11.46
N ARG A 200 -1.93 31.56 11.33
CA ARG A 200 -3.14 31.38 12.13
C ARG A 200 -2.78 31.06 13.58
N SER A 201 -3.44 31.69 14.55
CA SER A 201 -3.29 31.37 15.96
C SER A 201 -3.89 30.00 16.26
N SER A 202 -3.32 29.29 17.23
CA SER A 202 -3.87 28.04 17.77
C SER A 202 -4.96 28.26 18.82
N SER A 203 -5.45 29.50 18.99
CA SER A 203 -6.56 29.82 19.90
C SER A 203 -7.89 29.57 19.22
N SER A 204 -8.94 29.29 19.99
CA SER A 204 -10.31 29.01 19.51
C SER A 204 -10.92 30.09 18.63
N ARG A 205 -10.36 31.31 18.61
CA ARG A 205 -10.77 32.42 17.75
C ARG A 205 -10.08 32.47 16.37
N GLY A 206 -8.98 31.74 16.19
CA GLY A 206 -8.33 31.59 14.87
C GLY A 206 -7.80 32.88 14.24
N ASP A 207 -7.26 33.81 15.02
CA ASP A 207 -6.75 35.10 14.53
C ASP A 207 -5.49 34.94 13.66
N TRP A 208 -5.39 35.74 12.58
CA TRP A 208 -4.20 35.76 11.71
C TRP A 208 -3.18 36.79 12.18
N LYS A 209 -1.91 36.38 12.28
CA LYS A 209 -0.80 37.25 12.67
C LYS A 209 0.28 37.25 11.60
N ARG A 210 0.61 38.42 11.06
CA ARG A 210 1.75 38.60 10.16
C ARG A 210 3.05 38.35 10.94
N ARG A 211 3.89 37.46 10.41
CA ARG A 211 5.18 37.06 10.99
C ARG A 211 6.22 36.99 9.88
N PHE A 212 7.46 37.35 10.20
CA PHE A 212 8.58 37.23 9.27
C PHE A 212 9.24 35.87 9.48
N PHE A 213 9.22 35.04 8.44
CA PHE A 213 9.80 33.70 8.43
C PHE A 213 11.14 33.73 7.70
N VAL A 214 12.07 32.93 8.20
CA VAL A 214 13.40 32.73 7.62
C VAL A 214 13.62 31.22 7.55
N LEU A 215 13.93 30.73 6.35
CA LEU A 215 14.38 29.37 6.07
C LEU A 215 15.85 29.43 5.68
N ASP A 216 16.70 28.66 6.34
CA ASP A 216 18.12 28.55 6.00
C ASP A 216 18.47 27.30 5.19
N ASN A 217 19.72 27.23 4.74
CA ASN A 217 20.29 26.12 3.95
C ASN A 217 20.52 24.85 4.76
N GLN A 218 20.44 24.93 6.09
CA GLN A 218 20.47 23.79 6.99
C GLN A 218 19.06 23.23 7.24
N GLY A 219 18.02 23.85 6.68
CA GLY A 219 16.63 23.43 6.81
C GLY A 219 15.95 23.88 8.10
N SER A 220 16.53 24.82 8.85
CA SER A 220 15.86 25.44 9.99
C SER A 220 14.90 26.51 9.49
N LEU A 221 13.61 26.35 9.84
CA LEU A 221 12.59 27.36 9.61
C LEU A 221 12.23 28.03 10.92
N PHE A 222 12.38 29.35 11.02
CA PHE A 222 12.03 30.08 12.24
C PHE A 222 11.33 31.40 11.96
N TYR A 223 10.59 31.89 12.95
CA TYR A 223 9.95 33.20 12.89
C TYR A 223 10.10 33.94 14.21
N TYR A 224 10.16 35.27 14.12
CA TYR A 224 10.26 36.13 15.30
C TYR A 224 8.87 36.44 15.88
N SER A 225 8.69 36.22 17.19
CA SER A 225 7.50 36.65 17.92
C SER A 225 7.89 37.55 19.09
N MET A 226 7.20 38.70 19.20
CA MET A 226 7.26 39.53 20.40
C MET A 226 6.71 38.72 21.57
N LYS A 227 7.52 38.47 22.60
CA LYS A 227 7.03 37.98 23.89
C LYS A 227 6.40 39.17 24.60
N GLY A 228 5.08 39.15 24.78
CA GLY A 228 4.44 40.09 25.71
C GLY A 228 4.95 39.85 27.14
N PRO A 229 4.93 40.87 28.02
CA PRO A 229 5.41 40.72 29.39
C PRO A 229 4.62 39.61 30.09
N LYS A 230 5.33 38.61 30.65
CA LYS A 230 4.70 37.53 31.43
C LYS A 230 4.09 38.14 32.70
N PRO A 231 2.80 37.92 33.00
CA PRO A 231 2.29 38.22 34.33
C PRO A 231 2.91 37.24 35.32
N LYS A 232 3.54 37.78 36.36
CA LYS A 232 3.96 37.00 37.54
C LYS A 232 2.69 36.44 38.20
N GLY A 233 2.76 35.16 38.59
CA GLY A 233 1.61 34.34 38.91
C GLY A 233 0.75 34.81 40.09
N ALA A 234 -0.45 34.25 40.16
CA ALA A 234 -1.25 34.20 41.37
C ALA A 234 -1.96 32.86 41.46
N GLN A 235 -1.94 32.31 42.68
CA GLN A 235 -2.52 31.06 43.13
C GLN A 235 -4.05 31.10 43.13
N SER A 236 -4.63 29.90 43.22
CA SER A 236 -6.05 29.59 43.43
C SER A 236 -6.76 30.47 44.46
N TYR A 237 -7.97 30.93 44.17
CA TYR A 237 -9.12 30.93 45.09
C TYR A 237 -10.45 30.96 44.30
N ASN A 238 -11.40 30.14 44.76
CA ASN A 238 -12.81 30.11 44.34
C ASN A 238 -13.55 31.40 44.75
N TYR A 239 -14.57 31.82 43.98
CA TYR A 239 -15.93 32.14 44.47
C TYR A 239 -16.92 32.47 43.31
N ASN A 240 -18.21 32.32 43.61
CA ASN A 240 -19.40 32.22 42.76
C ASN A 240 -20.02 33.55 42.25
N ARG A 241 -20.63 33.49 41.03
CA ARG A 241 -21.90 34.14 40.54
C ARG A 241 -22.05 35.69 40.42
N PRO A 242 -23.04 36.26 39.68
CA PRO A 242 -23.35 36.22 38.23
C PRO A 242 -23.73 37.64 37.66
N PRO A 243 -24.65 37.84 36.69
CA PRO A 243 -24.38 38.38 35.34
C PRO A 243 -24.94 39.80 35.08
N GLU A 244 -24.44 40.52 34.05
CA GLU A 244 -25.18 41.54 33.27
C GLU A 244 -24.27 42.12 32.15
N GLN A 245 -24.65 41.92 30.88
CA GLN A 245 -25.27 42.87 29.94
C GLN A 245 -24.33 43.90 29.26
N ASN A 246 -24.25 43.73 27.93
CA ASN A 246 -24.24 44.72 26.85
C ASN A 246 -23.02 45.61 26.52
N SER A 247 -22.72 45.53 25.21
CA SER A 247 -22.43 46.64 24.29
C SER A 247 -20.98 47.01 24.04
N GLY A 248 -20.66 47.19 22.74
CA GLY A 248 -19.55 48.05 22.32
C GLY A 248 -18.67 47.53 21.19
N MET A 249 -19.25 47.31 20.01
CA MET A 249 -18.49 47.45 18.75
C MET A 249 -17.97 48.90 18.63
N PHE A 250 -16.79 49.05 18.00
CA PHE A 250 -16.11 50.30 17.61
C PHE A 250 -15.15 50.95 18.62
N GLY A 251 -13.89 50.52 18.55
CA GLY A 251 -12.72 51.29 19.00
C GLY A 251 -11.59 51.16 17.98
N ARG A 252 -11.83 51.63 16.74
CA ARG A 252 -10.83 51.65 15.66
C ARG A 252 -10.01 52.96 15.75
N PHE A 253 -8.69 52.81 15.61
CA PHE A 253 -7.69 53.85 15.27
C PHE A 253 -7.29 54.91 16.32
N ARG A 254 -6.09 54.73 16.90
CA ARG A 254 -5.03 55.76 16.89
C ARG A 254 -3.65 55.14 16.68
N SER A 255 -3.01 55.52 15.58
CA SER A 255 -1.57 55.40 15.35
C SER A 255 -0.83 56.33 16.30
N ARG A 256 0.35 55.92 16.79
CA ARG A 256 1.49 56.84 16.93
C ARG A 256 2.80 56.09 16.96
N HIS A 257 3.62 56.39 15.95
CA HIS A 257 5.06 56.27 16.00
C HIS A 257 5.61 56.89 17.29
N ASN A 258 6.39 56.12 18.04
CA ASN A 258 7.56 56.62 18.74
C ASN A 258 8.71 55.65 18.44
N ARG A 259 9.65 56.12 17.62
CA ARG A 259 11.00 55.57 17.54
C ARG A 259 11.76 56.20 18.70
N SER A 260 12.12 55.39 19.68
CA SER A 260 13.26 55.65 20.56
C SER A 260 14.15 54.41 20.57
N SER A 261 15.31 54.57 19.96
CA SER A 261 16.43 53.66 19.95
C SER A 261 17.10 53.65 21.32
N SER A 262 17.00 52.53 22.05
CA SER A 262 17.97 52.15 23.08
C SER A 262 17.73 50.69 23.49
N GLN A 263 18.73 49.85 23.21
CA GLN A 263 19.09 48.63 23.93
C GLN A 263 17.94 47.81 24.55
N ASN A 264 17.56 46.74 23.85
CA ASN A 264 17.17 45.46 24.46
C ASN A 264 17.03 44.44 23.33
N GLU A 265 18.14 43.79 22.95
CA GLU A 265 18.12 42.65 22.03
C GLU A 265 17.46 41.40 22.65
N ASP A 266 17.16 41.41 23.96
CA ASP A 266 16.66 40.24 24.69
C ASP A 266 15.12 40.04 24.69
N ALA A 267 14.36 40.76 23.86
CA ALA A 267 12.88 40.68 23.85
C ALA A 267 12.27 39.95 22.62
N LEU A 268 13.08 39.46 21.68
CA LEU A 268 12.60 38.72 20.50
C LEU A 268 12.63 37.21 20.77
N GLY A 269 11.46 36.61 20.98
CA GLY A 269 11.34 35.15 21.02
C GLY A 269 11.45 34.58 19.61
N CYS A 270 12.60 33.99 19.27
CA CYS A 270 12.73 33.17 18.07
C CYS A 270 11.97 31.85 18.28
N CYS A 271 10.99 31.57 17.42
CA CYS A 271 10.27 30.30 17.40
C CYS A 271 10.78 29.47 16.23
N SER A 272 11.55 28.42 16.51
CA SER A 272 11.96 27.43 15.52
C SER A 272 10.83 26.44 15.22
N ILE A 273 10.71 26.05 13.96
CA ILE A 273 9.81 25.03 13.43
C ILE A 273 10.71 23.90 12.96
N ASP A 274 10.58 22.75 13.63
CA ASP A 274 11.29 21.55 13.23
C ASP A 274 10.71 21.00 11.93
N LEU A 275 11.49 21.09 10.87
CA LEU A 275 11.14 20.57 9.55
C LEU A 275 11.52 19.10 9.38
N CYS A 276 12.31 18.50 10.28
CA CYS A 276 12.62 17.08 10.21
C CYS A 276 11.31 16.28 10.26
N THR A 277 11.05 15.48 9.22
CA THR A 277 9.82 14.68 9.05
C THR A 277 8.51 15.48 8.88
N SER A 278 8.59 16.80 8.67
CA SER A 278 7.40 17.63 8.45
C SER A 278 6.78 17.37 7.07
N SER A 279 5.45 17.28 7.01
CA SER A 279 4.70 17.18 5.75
C SER A 279 3.98 18.49 5.44
N ILE A 280 3.92 18.85 4.15
CA ILE A 280 3.19 20.04 3.70
C ILE A 280 1.89 19.60 3.04
N LYS A 281 0.75 20.12 3.52
CA LYS A 281 -0.56 19.91 2.88
C LYS A 281 -1.03 21.20 2.19
N MET A 282 -1.38 21.07 0.91
CA MET A 282 -2.02 22.13 0.14
C MET A 282 -3.52 22.25 0.42
N ASP A 283 -4.13 21.16 0.89
CA ASP A 283 -5.56 21.07 1.16
C ASP A 283 -5.87 21.61 2.56
N ALA A 284 -6.20 22.89 2.64
CA ALA A 284 -7.08 23.36 3.68
C ALA A 284 -8.50 23.17 3.15
N GLU A 285 -9.15 22.08 3.53
CA GLU A 285 -10.50 21.67 3.09
C GLU A 285 -11.64 22.65 3.46
N ASP A 286 -11.31 23.82 4.02
CA ASP A 286 -12.26 24.89 4.26
C ASP A 286 -12.27 25.86 3.07
N THR A 287 -13.44 26.05 2.46
CA THR A 287 -13.71 26.98 1.34
C THR A 287 -13.31 28.44 1.65
N ASP A 288 -13.02 28.76 2.92
CA ASP A 288 -12.68 30.09 3.42
C ASP A 288 -11.15 30.36 3.53
N LEU A 289 -10.28 29.39 3.22
CA LEU A 289 -8.83 29.48 3.42
C LEU A 289 -8.03 29.66 2.11
N ARG A 290 -8.22 30.80 1.45
CA ARG A 290 -7.56 31.13 0.17
C ARG A 290 -6.04 31.35 0.35
N LEU A 291 -5.23 30.79 -0.55
CA LEU A 291 -3.76 30.89 -0.58
C LEU A 291 -3.05 30.35 0.68
N CYS A 292 -3.70 29.44 1.39
CA CYS A 292 -3.15 28.81 2.59
C CYS A 292 -2.40 27.52 2.27
N PHE A 293 -1.48 27.14 3.15
CA PHE A 293 -0.84 25.82 3.22
C PHE A 293 -0.55 25.45 4.67
N ARG A 294 -0.43 24.15 4.97
CA ARG A 294 -0.16 23.66 6.32
C ARG A 294 1.17 22.94 6.39
N ILE A 295 2.00 23.29 7.38
CA ILE A 295 3.19 22.53 7.77
C ILE A 295 2.78 21.67 8.96
N ILE A 296 2.81 20.35 8.79
CA ILE A 296 2.46 19.36 9.81
C ILE A 296 3.76 18.72 10.30
N SER A 297 4.23 19.19 11.45
CA SER A 297 5.34 18.58 12.20
C SER A 297 4.77 17.61 13.25
N PRO A 298 5.50 16.55 13.66
CA PRO A 298 5.05 15.62 14.72
C PRO A 298 4.57 16.31 16.00
N SER A 299 5.15 17.49 16.29
CA SER A 299 4.83 18.25 17.50
C SER A 299 3.72 19.28 17.31
N LYS A 300 3.48 19.77 16.08
CA LYS A 300 2.57 20.90 15.83
C LYS A 300 2.21 21.10 14.36
N THR A 301 0.97 21.49 14.10
CA THR A 301 0.51 21.96 12.79
C THR A 301 0.50 23.49 12.72
N TYR A 302 1.08 24.04 11.65
CA TYR A 302 1.14 25.47 11.36
C TYR A 302 0.35 25.77 10.09
N THR A 303 -0.74 26.54 10.21
CA THR A 303 -1.48 27.05 9.05
C THR A 303 -0.94 28.42 8.67
N LEU A 304 -0.41 28.52 7.46
CA LEU A 304 0.23 29.72 6.91
C LEU A 304 -0.51 30.18 5.64
N GLN A 305 -0.58 31.49 5.44
CA GLN A 305 -1.18 32.10 4.26
C GLN A 305 -0.15 33.02 3.59
N ALA A 306 0.01 32.83 2.28
CA ALA A 306 0.89 33.62 1.42
C ALA A 306 0.13 34.79 0.78
N GLU A 307 0.88 35.77 0.26
CA GLU A 307 0.28 36.99 -0.33
C GLU A 307 -0.31 36.73 -1.73
N ASN A 308 0.24 35.79 -2.49
CA ASN A 308 -0.23 35.40 -3.81
C ASN A 308 0.11 33.92 -4.12
N GLU A 309 -0.42 33.40 -5.22
CA GLU A 309 -0.26 31.99 -5.62
C GLU A 309 1.21 31.62 -5.92
N ALA A 310 1.96 32.53 -6.56
CA ALA A 310 3.36 32.29 -6.89
C ALA A 310 4.25 32.22 -5.62
N ASP A 311 4.03 33.13 -4.67
CA ASP A 311 4.74 33.12 -3.39
C ASP A 311 4.36 31.90 -2.53
N ARG A 312 3.09 31.45 -2.61
CA ARG A 312 2.65 30.20 -1.99
C ARG A 312 3.45 29.01 -2.52
N MET A 313 3.51 28.86 -3.84
CA MET A 313 4.24 27.75 -4.48
C MET A 313 5.74 27.83 -4.20
N ASP A 314 6.33 29.03 -4.20
CA ASP A 314 7.75 29.19 -3.88
C ASP A 314 8.06 28.82 -2.42
N TRP A 315 7.26 29.27 -1.45
CA TRP A 315 7.41 28.83 -0.05
C TRP A 315 7.26 27.31 0.11
N VAL A 316 6.25 26.71 -0.50
CA VAL A 316 6.02 25.25 -0.44
C VAL A 316 7.20 24.50 -1.03
N ASN A 317 7.70 24.92 -2.20
CA ASN A 317 8.82 24.25 -2.87
C ASN A 317 10.13 24.36 -2.06
N LYS A 318 10.43 25.55 -1.52
CA LYS A 318 11.65 25.77 -0.72
C LYS A 318 11.63 24.99 0.60
N ILE A 319 10.50 24.97 1.30
CA ILE A 319 10.35 24.20 2.54
C ILE A 319 10.39 22.69 2.24
N THR A 320 9.72 22.22 1.18
CA THR A 320 9.78 20.80 0.78
C THR A 320 11.20 20.38 0.45
N GLY A 321 11.94 21.20 -0.31
CA GLY A 321 13.36 20.94 -0.59
C GLY A 321 14.23 20.90 0.66
N ALA A 322 13.96 21.75 1.64
CA ALA A 322 14.65 21.75 2.94
C ALA A 322 14.35 20.48 3.76
N VAL A 323 13.09 20.04 3.82
CA VAL A 323 12.71 18.77 4.47
C VAL A 323 13.44 17.59 3.83
N THR A 324 13.48 17.53 2.50
CA THR A 324 14.19 16.48 1.76
C THR A 324 15.70 16.51 2.02
N SER A 325 16.30 17.70 2.05
CA SER A 325 17.73 17.88 2.35
C SER A 325 18.09 17.43 3.79
N LEU A 326 17.28 17.84 4.78
CA LEU A 326 17.42 17.42 6.17
C LEU A 326 17.34 15.91 6.33
N PHE A 327 16.35 15.30 5.68
CA PHE A 327 16.15 13.85 5.69
C PHE A 327 17.37 13.09 5.15
N ASN A 328 17.97 13.59 4.06
CA ASN A 328 19.15 12.98 3.46
C ASN A 328 20.44 13.20 4.29
N SER A 329 20.57 14.33 4.98
CA SER A 329 21.75 14.65 5.80
C SER A 329 21.88 13.79 7.06
N HIS A 330 20.75 13.43 7.68
CA HIS A 330 20.71 12.58 8.88
C HIS A 330 21.21 11.14 8.63
N PHE A 331 21.24 10.68 7.38
CA PHE A 331 21.77 9.36 7.00
C PHE A 331 23.31 9.34 6.86
N LEU A 332 23.98 10.49 6.73
CA LEU A 332 25.43 10.57 6.52
C LEU A 332 26.24 10.74 7.81
N GLN A 333 25.59 10.96 8.96
CA GLN A 333 26.25 11.08 10.28
C GLN A 333 25.84 9.93 11.21
N GLN A 334 26.36 8.72 10.96
CA GLN A 334 26.59 7.75 12.02
C GLN A 334 28.10 7.46 12.14
N PRO A 335 28.63 7.28 13.37
CA PRO A 335 30.08 7.23 13.59
C PRO A 335 30.66 5.91 13.09
N ARG A 336 31.69 5.99 12.24
CA ARG A 336 32.57 4.86 11.95
C ARG A 336 33.34 4.53 13.24
N TYR A 337 33.09 3.35 13.80
CA TYR A 337 34.06 2.72 14.68
C TYR A 337 35.20 2.20 13.81
N ASP A 338 36.36 2.86 13.89
CA ASP A 338 37.61 2.37 13.35
C ASP A 338 37.96 1.03 14.01
N ARG A 339 38.00 -0.04 13.20
CA ARG A 339 38.53 -1.33 13.61
C ARG A 339 39.91 -1.51 13.01
N GLU A 340 40.92 -1.09 13.78
CA GLU A 340 42.30 -1.47 13.51
C GLU A 340 42.47 -2.99 13.65
N ASN A 341 42.64 -3.61 12.48
CA ASN A 341 43.70 -4.57 12.17
C ASN A 341 44.37 -5.31 13.34
N ARG A 342 44.09 -6.62 13.47
CA ARG A 342 45.07 -7.64 13.88
C ARG A 342 44.61 -9.03 13.43
N ASN A 343 45.22 -9.51 12.37
CA ASN A 343 45.23 -10.92 12.00
C ASN A 343 46.23 -11.71 12.86
N SER A 344 45.95 -13.01 12.95
CA SER A 344 46.89 -14.12 13.17
C SER A 344 47.14 -14.56 14.61
N ALA A 345 46.47 -15.65 15.01
CA ALA A 345 47.13 -16.81 15.62
C ALA A 345 46.21 -18.05 15.58
N THR A 346 46.69 -19.04 14.85
CA THR A 346 46.47 -20.50 14.90
C THR A 346 46.15 -21.08 16.29
N GLY A 347 45.27 -22.08 16.35
CA GLY A 347 45.32 -23.09 17.43
C GLY A 347 44.02 -23.81 17.77
N ALA A 348 43.90 -25.04 17.25
CA ALA A 348 43.36 -26.25 17.91
C ALA A 348 41.89 -26.33 18.40
N SER A 349 41.14 -27.21 17.72
CA SER A 349 40.41 -28.40 18.24
C SER A 349 39.79 -28.34 19.64
N SER A 350 38.47 -28.61 19.74
CA SER A 350 37.92 -29.86 20.31
C SER A 350 36.39 -29.82 20.41
N THR A 351 35.83 -30.98 20.13
CA THR A 351 34.45 -31.46 20.21
C THR A 351 33.88 -31.47 21.64
N SER A 352 32.59 -31.17 21.81
CA SER A 352 31.70 -31.88 22.75
C SER A 352 30.22 -31.58 22.46
N GLN A 353 29.48 -32.66 22.22
CA GLN A 353 28.02 -32.77 22.24
C GLN A 353 27.51 -32.63 23.68
N SER A 354 26.30 -32.10 23.86
CA SER A 354 25.30 -32.65 24.80
C SER A 354 23.95 -31.98 24.61
N GLU A 355 22.95 -32.83 24.39
CA GLU A 355 21.51 -32.57 24.38
C GLU A 355 20.99 -32.24 25.80
N ASP A 356 19.86 -31.53 25.86
CA ASP A 356 18.58 -32.01 26.45
C ASP A 356 17.85 -31.02 27.40
N GLY A 357 16.52 -30.97 27.24
CA GLY A 357 15.57 -30.88 28.37
C GLY A 357 14.98 -29.52 28.81
N ASP A 358 13.80 -29.21 28.25
CA ASP A 358 12.64 -28.44 28.77
C ASP A 358 12.62 -27.94 30.25
N LYS A 359 12.15 -26.69 30.43
CA LYS A 359 10.88 -26.41 31.16
C LYS A 359 10.46 -24.92 31.17
N TYR A 360 9.16 -24.76 30.90
CA TYR A 360 8.30 -23.60 31.08
C TYR A 360 8.50 -22.82 32.38
N LEU A 361 8.61 -21.49 32.26
CA LEU A 361 8.10 -20.52 33.24
C LEU A 361 7.57 -19.30 32.50
N MET A 362 6.23 -19.15 32.54
CA MET A 362 5.53 -17.88 32.32
C MET A 362 5.97 -16.88 33.38
N ASP A 363 6.54 -15.75 32.98
CA ASP A 363 6.19 -14.46 33.58
C ASP A 363 6.59 -13.29 32.69
N ASP A 364 5.79 -12.23 32.80
CA ASP A 364 5.68 -11.04 31.96
C ASP A 364 6.98 -10.30 31.60
N ILE A 365 7.03 -9.71 30.38
CA ILE A 365 7.46 -8.33 30.04
C ILE A 365 7.54 -8.19 28.49
N TYR A 366 6.51 -7.57 27.89
CA TYR A 366 6.57 -6.93 26.57
C TYR A 366 7.51 -5.72 26.67
N PRO A 367 8.73 -5.71 26.07
CA PRO A 367 8.92 -5.32 24.66
C PRO A 367 10.19 -5.92 23.99
N LYS A 368 10.34 -7.26 23.91
CA LYS A 368 11.52 -7.92 23.30
C LYS A 368 11.33 -8.46 21.88
N GLU A 369 10.10 -8.53 21.36
CA GLU A 369 9.78 -9.25 20.11
C GLU A 369 10.18 -8.53 18.82
N VAL A 370 10.13 -7.19 18.76
CA VAL A 370 10.27 -6.44 17.48
C VAL A 370 11.68 -6.57 16.88
N HIS A 371 12.72 -6.66 17.71
CA HIS A 371 14.09 -6.91 17.23
C HIS A 371 14.35 -8.39 16.88
N SER A 372 13.48 -9.32 17.30
CA SER A 372 13.60 -10.74 16.98
C SER A 372 13.23 -11.01 15.53
N VAL A 373 12.07 -10.52 15.07
CA VAL A 373 11.53 -10.81 13.73
C VAL A 373 12.44 -10.28 12.61
N SER A 374 12.89 -9.03 12.72
CA SER A 374 13.80 -8.43 11.73
C SER A 374 15.11 -9.22 11.61
N LYS A 375 15.67 -9.66 12.75
CA LYS A 375 16.90 -10.45 12.79
C LYS A 375 16.70 -11.85 12.20
N ILE A 376 15.58 -12.51 12.50
CA ILE A 376 15.22 -13.81 11.93
C ILE A 376 15.10 -13.69 10.42
N LEU A 377 14.29 -12.75 9.94
CA LEU A 377 14.02 -12.60 8.51
C LEU A 377 15.25 -12.23 7.70
N ARG A 378 16.12 -11.35 8.21
CA ARG A 378 17.38 -10.97 7.52
C ARG A 378 18.46 -12.05 7.60
N GLY A 379 18.34 -13.01 8.52
CA GLY A 379 19.23 -14.18 8.58
C GLY A 379 18.99 -15.20 7.48
N ILE A 380 17.85 -15.11 6.78
CA ILE A 380 17.49 -16.01 5.68
C ILE A 380 18.32 -15.66 4.43
N PRO A 381 18.76 -16.65 3.62
CA PRO A 381 19.58 -16.39 2.44
C PRO A 381 19.01 -15.32 1.47
N GLY A 382 19.79 -14.26 1.26
CA GLY A 382 19.48 -13.14 0.36
C GLY A 382 18.58 -12.06 0.97
N ASN A 383 18.02 -12.27 2.15
CA ASN A 383 17.16 -11.29 2.83
C ASN A 383 17.94 -10.15 3.50
N ASP A 384 19.27 -10.24 3.54
CA ASP A 384 20.18 -9.15 3.92
C ASP A 384 20.16 -7.99 2.92
N LYS A 385 19.61 -8.22 1.72
CA LYS A 385 19.51 -7.24 0.63
C LYS A 385 18.11 -7.21 0.05
N CYS A 386 17.68 -6.03 -0.41
CA CYS A 386 16.44 -5.82 -1.13
C CYS A 386 16.39 -6.72 -2.38
N ALA A 387 15.27 -7.43 -2.57
CA ALA A 387 15.09 -8.35 -3.69
C ALA A 387 15.24 -7.67 -5.07
N GLU A 388 14.93 -6.38 -5.15
CA GLU A 388 14.87 -5.62 -6.41
C GLU A 388 16.17 -4.86 -6.72
N CYS A 389 16.62 -4.02 -5.79
CA CYS A 389 17.74 -3.11 -6.03
C CYS A 389 19.02 -3.43 -5.24
N SER A 390 19.02 -4.54 -4.50
CA SER A 390 20.13 -5.00 -3.66
C SER A 390 20.56 -4.03 -2.54
N ALA A 391 19.73 -3.03 -2.19
CA ALA A 391 19.93 -2.17 -1.03
C ALA A 391 20.03 -3.01 0.25
N ALA A 392 20.97 -2.70 1.14
CA ALA A 392 21.15 -3.43 2.40
C ALA A 392 19.96 -3.25 3.36
N ASP A 393 19.79 -4.21 4.27
CA ASP A 393 18.86 -4.17 5.40
C ASP A 393 17.42 -3.79 5.03
N PRO A 394 16.73 -4.57 4.17
CA PRO A 394 15.34 -4.31 3.85
C PRO A 394 14.43 -4.41 5.08
N ASP A 395 13.45 -3.49 5.14
CA ASP A 395 12.50 -3.30 6.25
C ASP A 395 11.03 -3.57 5.88
N TRP A 396 10.81 -3.92 4.63
CA TRP A 396 9.50 -4.21 4.07
C TRP A 396 9.50 -5.60 3.47
N ALA A 397 8.33 -6.17 3.30
CA ALA A 397 8.16 -7.48 2.70
C ALA A 397 6.92 -7.52 1.82
N SER A 398 6.94 -8.39 0.81
CA SER A 398 5.75 -8.82 0.11
C SER A 398 5.41 -10.24 0.55
N LEU A 399 4.29 -10.41 1.27
CA LEU A 399 3.96 -11.69 1.92
C LEU A 399 3.74 -12.81 0.91
N ASN A 400 3.00 -12.54 -0.17
CA ASN A 400 2.70 -13.55 -1.19
C ASN A 400 3.90 -13.85 -2.10
N LEU A 401 4.77 -12.87 -2.32
CA LEU A 401 5.98 -13.09 -3.11
C LEU A 401 7.10 -13.72 -2.26
N GLY A 402 7.04 -13.68 -0.94
CA GLY A 402 8.05 -14.27 -0.05
C GLY A 402 9.38 -13.51 -0.05
N ILE A 403 9.35 -12.19 -0.31
CA ILE A 403 10.56 -11.37 -0.49
C ILE A 403 10.61 -10.18 0.46
N LEU A 404 11.83 -9.74 0.79
CA LEU A 404 12.13 -8.50 1.50
C LEU A 404 12.55 -7.38 0.55
N LEU A 405 12.09 -6.17 0.85
CA LEU A 405 12.19 -4.96 0.03
C LEU A 405 12.70 -3.78 0.85
N CYS A 406 13.46 -2.89 0.22
CA CYS A 406 13.73 -1.57 0.80
C CYS A 406 12.49 -0.67 0.70
N ILE A 407 12.51 0.47 1.39
CA ILE A 407 11.38 1.40 1.42
C ILE A 407 10.97 1.89 0.04
N GLU A 408 11.92 2.22 -0.84
CA GLU A 408 11.63 2.71 -2.19
C GLU A 408 10.95 1.66 -3.06
N CYS A 409 11.53 0.44 -3.13
CA CYS A 409 10.95 -0.66 -3.89
C CYS A 409 9.60 -1.09 -3.30
N SER A 410 9.43 -1.03 -1.98
CA SER A 410 8.12 -1.27 -1.35
C SER A 410 7.05 -0.28 -1.84
N GLY A 411 7.43 0.98 -2.12
CA GLY A 411 6.56 1.99 -2.71
C GLY A 411 6.06 1.59 -4.10
N VAL A 412 6.94 1.07 -4.95
CA VAL A 412 6.55 0.54 -6.26
C VAL A 412 5.62 -0.66 -6.11
N HIS A 413 5.95 -1.62 -5.23
CA HIS A 413 5.13 -2.80 -5.00
C HIS A 413 3.72 -2.46 -4.48
N ARG A 414 3.54 -1.34 -3.75
CA ARG A 414 2.22 -0.85 -3.36
C ARG A 414 1.38 -0.41 -4.56
N ASN A 415 2.02 0.22 -5.55
CA ASN A 415 1.36 0.70 -6.76
C ASN A 415 0.90 -0.44 -7.68
N LEU A 416 1.51 -1.64 -7.58
CA LEU A 416 1.06 -2.84 -8.30
C LEU A 416 -0.29 -3.37 -7.81
N GLY A 417 -0.68 -3.05 -6.58
CA GLY A 417 -1.90 -3.54 -5.94
C GLY A 417 -1.77 -4.92 -5.29
N VAL A 418 -2.70 -5.22 -4.39
CA VAL A 418 -2.69 -6.41 -3.52
C VAL A 418 -2.86 -7.74 -4.24
N HIS A 419 -3.35 -7.70 -5.49
CA HIS A 419 -3.49 -8.86 -6.35
C HIS A 419 -2.15 -9.32 -6.95
N ILE A 420 -1.12 -8.46 -6.91
CA ILE A 420 0.25 -8.78 -7.34
C ILE A 420 1.19 -8.86 -6.13
N SER A 421 1.17 -7.86 -5.25
CA SER A 421 2.10 -7.78 -4.13
C SER A 421 1.42 -7.29 -2.84
N LYS A 422 1.47 -8.10 -1.79
CA LYS A 422 0.90 -7.82 -0.47
C LYS A 422 1.97 -7.25 0.46
N VAL A 423 2.18 -5.93 0.36
CA VAL A 423 3.27 -5.23 1.07
C VAL A 423 2.95 -5.02 2.55
N ARG A 424 3.90 -5.35 3.44
CA ARG A 424 3.87 -5.16 4.90
C ARG A 424 5.22 -4.71 5.43
N SER A 425 5.21 -3.94 6.51
CA SER A 425 6.41 -3.54 7.23
C SER A 425 6.87 -4.65 8.18
N ILE A 426 8.17 -4.90 8.23
CA ILE A 426 8.75 -5.84 9.20
C ILE A 426 8.64 -5.27 10.62
N THR A 427 8.81 -3.96 10.78
CA THR A 427 8.89 -3.30 12.08
C THR A 427 7.56 -2.71 12.54
N LEU A 428 6.72 -2.21 11.62
CA LEU A 428 5.48 -1.52 11.95
C LEU A 428 4.26 -2.46 12.02
N ASP A 429 4.23 -3.55 11.23
CA ASP A 429 3.07 -4.45 11.12
C ASP A 429 3.24 -5.73 11.98
N VAL A 430 3.51 -5.57 13.29
CA VAL A 430 3.91 -6.68 14.19
C VAL A 430 2.92 -7.86 14.21
N LYS A 431 1.61 -7.61 14.10
CA LYS A 431 0.57 -8.65 14.13
C LYS A 431 0.54 -9.56 12.90
N VAL A 432 1.23 -9.20 11.82
CA VAL A 432 1.22 -9.97 10.57
C VAL A 432 2.23 -11.12 10.61
N TRP A 433 3.26 -11.01 11.43
CA TRP A 433 4.39 -11.94 11.46
C TRP A 433 4.11 -13.16 12.34
N GLU A 434 3.05 -13.88 12.02
CA GLU A 434 2.71 -15.18 12.63
C GLU A 434 3.80 -16.23 12.31
N PRO A 435 4.00 -17.26 13.17
CA PRO A 435 5.02 -18.30 12.95
C PRO A 435 4.97 -18.93 11.54
N THR A 436 3.77 -19.22 11.03
CA THR A 436 3.58 -19.80 9.70
C THR A 436 4.10 -18.90 8.57
N ILE A 437 4.03 -17.57 8.73
CA ILE A 437 4.61 -16.61 7.78
C ILE A 437 6.13 -16.61 7.88
N LEU A 438 6.69 -16.65 9.09
CA LEU A 438 8.15 -16.72 9.28
C LEU A 438 8.73 -18.00 8.66
N ASP A 439 8.07 -19.13 8.88
CA ASP A 439 8.45 -20.42 8.30
C ASP A 439 8.33 -20.40 6.77
N LEU A 440 7.32 -19.72 6.21
CA LEU A 440 7.21 -19.54 4.77
C LEU A 440 8.40 -18.75 4.21
N PHE A 441 8.79 -17.66 4.88
CA PHE A 441 9.96 -16.88 4.49
C PHE A 441 11.25 -17.68 4.63
N ASP A 442 11.40 -18.52 5.66
CA ASP A 442 12.55 -19.43 5.83
C ASP A 442 12.68 -20.40 4.65
N LYS A 443 11.56 -20.94 4.16
CA LYS A 443 11.57 -21.82 2.99
C LYS A 443 11.86 -21.07 1.69
N LEU A 444 11.33 -19.87 1.51
CA LEU A 444 11.51 -19.11 0.28
C LEU A 444 12.78 -18.27 0.33
N GLY A 445 12.71 -17.05 0.89
CA GLY A 445 13.83 -16.12 0.96
C GLY A 445 14.19 -15.51 -0.40
N ASN A 446 14.74 -14.30 -0.36
CA ASN A 446 15.08 -13.51 -1.54
C ASN A 446 15.99 -14.26 -2.52
N ALA A 447 16.95 -15.05 -2.02
CA ALA A 447 17.86 -15.81 -2.89
C ALA A 447 17.09 -16.81 -3.77
N TYR A 448 16.21 -17.61 -3.18
CA TYR A 448 15.40 -18.57 -3.92
C TYR A 448 14.38 -17.87 -4.81
N CYS A 449 13.61 -16.92 -4.27
CA CYS A 449 12.62 -16.19 -5.06
C CYS A 449 13.25 -15.53 -6.29
N ASN A 450 14.39 -14.85 -6.14
CA ASN A 450 15.09 -14.23 -7.27
C ASN A 450 15.61 -15.26 -8.28
N SER A 451 16.04 -16.46 -7.84
CA SER A 451 16.43 -17.53 -8.78
C SER A 451 15.32 -17.92 -9.76
N ILE A 452 14.05 -17.77 -9.34
CA ILE A 452 12.87 -18.04 -10.18
C ILE A 452 12.50 -16.78 -10.99
N TRP A 453 12.30 -15.66 -10.31
CA TRP A 453 11.81 -14.42 -10.92
C TRP A 453 12.84 -13.74 -11.83
N GLU A 454 14.12 -14.03 -11.67
CA GLU A 454 15.25 -13.44 -12.43
C GLU A 454 16.00 -14.51 -13.25
N GLY A 455 15.39 -15.67 -13.50
CA GLY A 455 16.04 -16.80 -14.17
C GLY A 455 16.69 -16.45 -15.51
N MET A 456 16.05 -15.60 -16.32
CA MET A 456 16.60 -15.14 -17.61
C MET A 456 17.85 -14.26 -17.46
N LEU A 457 17.96 -13.49 -16.36
CA LEU A 457 19.14 -12.68 -16.07
C LEU A 457 20.33 -13.54 -15.64
N LEU A 458 20.07 -14.65 -14.94
CA LEU A 458 21.09 -15.60 -14.52
C LEU A 458 21.70 -16.36 -15.71
N LEU A 459 20.90 -16.70 -16.72
CA LEU A 459 21.36 -17.34 -17.96
C LEU A 459 22.17 -16.39 -18.87
N GLY A 460 21.83 -15.08 -18.88
CA GLY A 460 22.48 -14.07 -19.72
C GLY A 460 23.95 -13.81 -19.38
N ASN A 461 24.40 -14.11 -18.16
CA ASN A 461 25.81 -13.99 -17.78
C ASN A 461 26.70 -15.07 -18.42
N GLU A 462 26.14 -16.13 -19.01
CA GLU A 462 26.88 -17.21 -19.68
C GLU A 462 26.95 -17.08 -21.20
N ARG A 463 26.09 -16.26 -21.83
CA ARG A 463 26.09 -16.04 -23.29
C ARG A 463 26.27 -14.56 -23.59
N VAL A 464 27.46 -14.19 -24.07
CA VAL A 464 27.76 -12.87 -24.62
C VAL A 464 26.87 -12.64 -25.86
N GLY A 465 25.70 -12.03 -25.67
CA GLY A 465 24.77 -11.72 -26.77
C GLY A 465 23.42 -11.19 -26.27
N GLU A 466 23.22 -9.88 -26.46
CA GLU A 466 21.96 -9.11 -26.45
C GLU A 466 20.76 -9.72 -25.68
N SER A 467 20.77 -9.59 -24.35
CA SER A 467 19.55 -9.75 -23.55
C SER A 467 18.70 -8.48 -23.65
N ASN A 468 17.59 -8.53 -24.38
CA ASN A 468 16.61 -7.43 -24.51
C ASN A 468 15.80 -7.13 -23.20
N GLY A 469 16.25 -7.61 -22.05
CA GLY A 469 15.60 -7.43 -20.75
C GLY A 469 16.18 -6.28 -19.94
N PRO A 470 15.41 -5.63 -19.04
CA PRO A 470 15.92 -4.59 -18.17
C PRO A 470 16.95 -5.16 -17.19
N ALA A 471 18.10 -4.49 -17.07
CA ALA A 471 19.12 -4.82 -16.09
C ALA A 471 18.61 -4.64 -14.65
N LYS A 472 19.13 -5.44 -13.72
CA LYS A 472 18.80 -5.32 -12.30
C LYS A 472 19.34 -3.98 -11.76
N PRO A 473 18.48 -3.12 -11.20
CA PRO A 473 18.89 -1.82 -10.71
C PRO A 473 19.75 -1.96 -9.44
N CYS A 474 20.60 -0.97 -9.19
CA CYS A 474 21.28 -0.77 -7.92
C CYS A 474 20.47 0.19 -7.02
N PHE A 475 20.86 0.26 -5.75
CA PHE A 475 20.17 1.11 -4.78
C PHE A 475 20.26 2.61 -5.10
N MET A 476 21.25 3.05 -5.88
CA MET A 476 21.43 4.45 -6.30
C MET A 476 20.67 4.81 -7.58
N ASP A 477 20.12 3.82 -8.30
CA ASP A 477 19.43 4.09 -9.55
C ASP A 477 18.12 4.85 -9.31
N ALA A 478 17.70 5.58 -10.35
CA ALA A 478 16.50 6.39 -10.30
C ALA A 478 15.26 5.54 -10.03
N PHE A 479 14.28 6.15 -9.36
CA PHE A 479 13.03 5.49 -9.01
C PHE A 479 12.31 4.89 -10.24
N GLN A 480 12.35 5.60 -11.37
CA GLN A 480 11.72 5.16 -12.62
C GLN A 480 12.36 3.87 -13.18
N ASP A 481 13.66 3.67 -12.98
CA ASP A 481 14.35 2.47 -13.47
C ASP A 481 14.03 1.27 -12.58
N LYS A 482 13.95 1.49 -11.26
CA LYS A 482 13.44 0.51 -10.29
C LYS A 482 11.99 0.11 -10.62
N GLU A 483 11.14 1.08 -10.94
CA GLU A 483 9.75 0.84 -11.31
C GLU A 483 9.63 0.00 -12.58
N LYS A 484 10.36 0.35 -13.65
CA LYS A 484 10.38 -0.43 -14.90
C LYS A 484 10.84 -1.86 -14.66
N TYR A 485 11.91 -2.07 -13.88
CA TYR A 485 12.41 -3.39 -13.54
C TYR A 485 11.36 -4.24 -12.81
N ILE A 486 10.74 -3.67 -11.77
CA ILE A 486 9.73 -4.36 -10.95
C ILE A 486 8.48 -4.70 -11.79
N GLN A 487 8.05 -3.81 -12.69
CA GLN A 487 6.97 -4.06 -13.64
C GLN A 487 7.31 -5.22 -14.59
N ALA A 488 8.52 -5.23 -15.15
CA ALA A 488 9.00 -6.33 -16.00
C ALA A 488 9.04 -7.68 -15.26
N LYS A 489 9.50 -7.66 -14.01
CA LYS A 489 9.65 -8.85 -13.16
C LYS A 489 8.30 -9.47 -12.76
N TYR A 490 7.38 -8.69 -12.20
CA TYR A 490 6.15 -9.25 -11.59
C TYR A 490 4.89 -9.11 -12.43
N VAL A 491 4.78 -8.06 -13.25
CA VAL A 491 3.57 -7.81 -14.06
C VAL A 491 3.72 -8.48 -15.42
N GLN A 492 4.82 -8.21 -16.12
CA GLN A 492 5.07 -8.78 -17.45
C GLN A 492 5.62 -10.20 -17.37
N LYS A 493 6.19 -10.61 -16.23
CA LYS A 493 6.87 -11.89 -16.02
C LYS A 493 7.93 -12.18 -17.11
N SER A 494 8.61 -11.15 -17.61
CA SER A 494 9.53 -11.24 -18.75
C SER A 494 10.91 -11.80 -18.38
N LEU A 495 11.24 -11.81 -17.09
CA LEU A 495 12.51 -12.29 -16.55
C LEU A 495 12.49 -13.75 -16.08
N ILE A 496 11.32 -14.40 -16.11
CA ILE A 496 11.13 -15.80 -15.70
C ILE A 496 11.45 -16.73 -16.86
N ILE A 497 12.14 -17.84 -16.57
CA ILE A 497 12.29 -18.94 -17.52
C ILE A 497 10.98 -19.74 -17.52
N ARG A 498 10.31 -19.78 -18.67
CA ARG A 498 9.14 -20.63 -18.86
C ARG A 498 9.61 -21.99 -19.33
N GLU A 499 9.18 -23.03 -18.62
CA GLU A 499 9.27 -24.39 -19.15
C GLU A 499 8.20 -24.51 -20.23
N GLU A 500 8.61 -24.45 -21.50
CA GLU A 500 7.73 -24.87 -22.60
C GLU A 500 7.39 -26.35 -22.39
N ASP A 501 6.17 -26.76 -22.78
CA ASP A 501 5.69 -28.14 -22.64
C ASP A 501 6.59 -29.09 -23.46
N VAL A 502 7.69 -29.55 -22.85
CA VAL A 502 8.56 -30.56 -23.43
C VAL A 502 7.73 -31.84 -23.53
N PRO A 503 7.60 -32.45 -24.72
CA PRO A 503 6.83 -33.67 -24.89
C PRO A 503 7.40 -34.76 -23.98
N GLY A 504 6.62 -35.20 -23.00
CA GLY A 504 6.98 -36.21 -22.00
C GLY A 504 6.95 -35.74 -20.54
N ASN A 505 6.85 -34.44 -20.27
CA ASN A 505 6.69 -33.94 -18.90
C ASN A 505 5.20 -33.98 -18.46
N PRO A 506 4.88 -34.34 -17.21
CA PRO A 506 3.51 -34.30 -16.70
C PRO A 506 2.95 -32.87 -16.76
N SER A 507 1.63 -32.77 -16.96
CA SER A 507 0.95 -31.47 -16.97
C SER A 507 1.21 -30.68 -15.68
N VAL A 508 1.15 -29.35 -15.75
CA VAL A 508 1.37 -28.49 -14.56
C VAL A 508 0.41 -28.86 -13.42
N SER A 509 -0.84 -29.24 -13.74
CA SER A 509 -1.84 -29.71 -12.78
C SER A 509 -1.38 -30.97 -12.03
N VAL A 510 -0.78 -31.94 -12.74
CA VAL A 510 -0.23 -33.16 -12.13
C VAL A 510 0.98 -32.82 -11.25
N ARG A 511 1.90 -31.98 -11.75
CA ARG A 511 3.11 -31.59 -11.02
C ARG A 511 2.80 -30.84 -9.74
N ILE A 512 1.87 -29.89 -9.77
CA ILE A 512 1.50 -29.12 -8.57
C ILE A 512 0.77 -29.99 -7.55
N TRP A 513 -0.08 -30.92 -8.00
CA TRP A 513 -0.74 -31.87 -7.11
C TRP A 513 0.26 -32.75 -6.37
N LEU A 514 1.20 -33.36 -7.10
CA LEU A 514 2.27 -34.16 -6.53
C LEU A 514 3.16 -33.35 -5.58
N ALA A 515 3.47 -32.10 -5.92
CA ALA A 515 4.25 -31.23 -5.06
C ALA A 515 3.52 -30.89 -3.74
N VAL A 516 2.20 -30.69 -3.76
CA VAL A 516 1.38 -30.50 -2.55
C VAL A 516 1.33 -31.79 -1.73
N GLN A 517 1.13 -32.95 -2.36
CA GLN A 517 1.14 -34.25 -1.70
C GLN A 517 2.48 -34.55 -1.02
N ALA A 518 3.59 -34.21 -1.69
CA ALA A 518 4.94 -34.34 -1.16
C ALA A 518 5.34 -33.23 -0.18
N MET A 519 4.44 -32.30 0.15
CA MET A 519 4.69 -31.15 1.04
C MET A 519 5.87 -30.26 0.57
N ASN A 520 6.13 -30.23 -0.74
CA ASN A 520 7.23 -29.47 -1.31
C ASN A 520 6.81 -28.03 -1.65
N VAL A 521 6.89 -27.18 -0.63
CA VAL A 521 6.52 -25.75 -0.67
C VAL A 521 7.26 -24.98 -1.76
N ARG A 522 8.56 -25.24 -1.91
CA ARG A 522 9.41 -24.57 -2.89
C ARG A 522 8.95 -24.86 -4.32
N GLU A 523 8.66 -26.13 -4.61
CA GLU A 523 8.19 -26.53 -5.92
C GLU A 523 6.77 -26.03 -6.20
N VAL A 524 5.86 -26.07 -5.22
CA VAL A 524 4.52 -25.46 -5.36
C VAL A 524 4.63 -23.97 -5.67
N TYR A 525 5.45 -23.22 -4.93
CA TYR A 525 5.70 -21.80 -5.20
C TYR A 525 6.24 -21.58 -6.62
N ARG A 526 7.24 -22.37 -7.03
CA ARG A 526 7.84 -22.28 -8.37
C ARG A 526 6.81 -22.48 -9.47
N LEU A 527 6.01 -23.55 -9.37
CA LEU A 527 4.96 -23.88 -10.33
C LEU A 527 3.90 -22.77 -10.40
N ILE A 528 3.50 -22.18 -9.28
CA ILE A 528 2.57 -21.03 -9.27
C ILE A 528 3.17 -19.82 -10.00
N VAL A 529 4.45 -19.52 -9.77
CA VAL A 529 5.12 -18.36 -10.37
C VAL A 529 5.27 -18.50 -11.89
N ILE A 530 5.74 -19.65 -12.37
CA ILE A 530 6.00 -19.88 -13.80
C ILE A 530 4.71 -20.06 -14.62
N SER A 531 3.60 -20.42 -13.97
CA SER A 531 2.33 -20.65 -14.64
C SER A 531 1.67 -19.35 -15.11
N ASN A 532 1.04 -19.42 -16.29
CA ASN A 532 0.21 -18.34 -16.84
C ASN A 532 -1.27 -18.46 -16.46
N SER A 533 -1.70 -19.61 -15.94
CA SER A 533 -3.07 -19.91 -15.52
C SER A 533 -3.16 -20.04 -14.00
N ASN A 534 -4.39 -20.00 -13.48
CA ASN A 534 -4.67 -20.19 -12.06
C ASN A 534 -4.53 -21.67 -11.67
N VAL A 535 -3.32 -22.08 -11.29
CA VAL A 535 -3.00 -23.45 -10.85
C VAL A 535 -3.31 -23.70 -9.38
N VAL A 536 -3.55 -22.67 -8.56
CA VAL A 536 -3.77 -22.85 -7.11
C VAL A 536 -5.13 -23.47 -6.79
N ASN A 537 -6.06 -23.44 -7.74
CA ASN A 537 -7.40 -23.99 -7.64
C ASN A 537 -7.57 -25.31 -8.42
N THR A 538 -6.47 -25.95 -8.84
CA THR A 538 -6.51 -27.27 -9.49
C THR A 538 -7.24 -28.28 -8.62
N LYS A 539 -8.13 -29.04 -9.26
CA LYS A 539 -8.87 -30.15 -8.65
C LYS A 539 -8.27 -31.49 -9.02
N TYR A 540 -8.56 -32.52 -8.22
CA TYR A 540 -8.13 -33.89 -8.50
C TYR A 540 -8.60 -34.37 -9.89
N ASP A 541 -9.82 -34.00 -10.30
CA ASP A 541 -10.37 -34.37 -11.60
C ASP A 541 -9.53 -33.83 -12.78
N ASP A 542 -8.92 -32.65 -12.62
CA ASP A 542 -8.02 -32.06 -13.62
C ASP A 542 -6.72 -32.90 -13.73
N VAL A 543 -6.26 -33.48 -12.62
CA VAL A 543 -5.08 -34.36 -12.59
C VAL A 543 -5.37 -35.66 -13.31
N VAL A 544 -6.50 -36.30 -13.01
CA VAL A 544 -6.91 -37.58 -13.61
C VAL A 544 -7.19 -37.44 -15.11
N SER A 545 -7.82 -36.32 -15.52
CA SER A 545 -8.11 -36.06 -16.94
C SER A 545 -6.85 -35.84 -17.79
N HIS A 546 -5.74 -35.44 -17.17
CA HIS A 546 -4.45 -35.18 -17.83
C HIS A 546 -3.40 -36.28 -17.59
N ALA A 547 -3.72 -37.30 -16.79
CA ALA A 547 -2.86 -38.45 -16.57
C ALA A 547 -3.01 -39.44 -17.74
N ASP A 548 -2.18 -39.30 -18.78
CA ASP A 548 -2.01 -40.37 -19.76
C ASP A 548 -1.51 -41.62 -19.03
N ALA A 549 -2.23 -42.74 -19.16
CA ALA A 549 -2.04 -44.00 -18.42
C ALA A 549 -0.67 -44.70 -18.63
N LYS A 550 0.31 -44.04 -19.26
CA LYS A 550 1.63 -44.59 -19.61
C LYS A 550 2.82 -43.75 -19.14
N ALA A 551 2.64 -42.59 -18.51
CA ALA A 551 3.76 -41.74 -18.09
C ALA A 551 4.06 -41.89 -16.59
N LEU A 552 5.17 -42.58 -16.30
CA LEU A 552 6.00 -42.51 -15.07
C LEU A 552 5.30 -42.79 -13.73
N ASP A 553 5.56 -43.96 -13.11
CA ASP A 553 5.42 -44.27 -11.66
C ASP A 553 4.26 -43.56 -10.91
N LEU A 554 3.11 -43.41 -11.57
CA LEU A 554 1.90 -42.82 -10.98
C LEU A 554 1.18 -43.79 -10.03
N GLU A 555 1.82 -44.92 -9.69
CA GLU A 555 1.31 -45.91 -8.74
C GLU A 555 0.92 -45.25 -7.41
N CYS A 556 1.63 -44.23 -6.92
CA CYS A 556 1.26 -43.53 -5.68
C CYS A 556 -0.02 -42.65 -5.77
N ILE A 557 -0.37 -42.11 -6.95
CA ILE A 557 -1.65 -41.38 -7.12
C ILE A 557 -2.81 -42.37 -7.23
N ILE A 558 -2.58 -43.49 -7.92
CA ILE A 558 -3.63 -44.45 -8.31
C ILE A 558 -3.90 -45.49 -7.21
N LEU A 559 -2.88 -45.94 -6.46
CA LEU A 559 -3.03 -46.95 -5.40
C LEU A 559 -3.84 -46.48 -4.19
N GLU A 560 -3.91 -45.16 -3.91
CA GLU A 560 -4.81 -44.66 -2.86
C GLU A 560 -6.26 -44.44 -3.36
N GLY A 561 -6.48 -44.38 -4.68
CA GLY A 561 -7.78 -44.12 -5.31
C GLY A 561 -8.49 -45.37 -5.85
N HIS A 562 -7.87 -46.55 -5.77
CA HIS A 562 -8.44 -47.79 -6.30
C HIS A 562 -9.22 -48.58 -5.24
N GLU A 563 -10.35 -48.03 -4.79
CA GLU A 563 -11.56 -48.84 -4.58
C GLU A 563 -12.80 -48.03 -4.99
N GLN A 564 -13.26 -48.34 -6.21
CA GLN A 564 -14.63 -48.25 -6.73
C GLN A 564 -15.11 -47.01 -7.51
N ASP A 565 -15.69 -47.37 -8.66
CA ASP A 565 -16.44 -46.66 -9.69
C ASP A 565 -17.09 -45.31 -9.33
N SER A 566 -17.07 -44.44 -10.34
CA SER A 566 -17.73 -43.13 -10.45
C SER A 566 -19.23 -43.11 -10.03
N GLU A 567 -19.90 -44.26 -10.01
CA GLU A 567 -21.30 -44.38 -9.55
C GLU A 567 -21.44 -44.60 -8.02
N SER A 568 -20.39 -45.06 -7.33
CA SER A 568 -20.40 -45.35 -5.88
C SER A 568 -20.33 -44.08 -5.01
N CYS A 569 -19.62 -43.03 -5.46
CA CYS A 569 -19.42 -41.81 -4.68
C CYS A 569 -20.73 -40.96 -4.54
N LEU A 570 -21.77 -41.22 -5.35
CA LEU A 570 -23.11 -40.61 -5.22
C LEU A 570 -24.07 -41.37 -4.28
N SER A 571 -23.72 -42.60 -3.89
CA SER A 571 -24.58 -43.51 -3.10
C SER A 571 -24.30 -43.48 -1.59
N ILE A 572 -23.31 -42.71 -1.12
CA ILE A 572 -22.95 -42.65 0.31
C ILE A 572 -23.95 -41.77 1.07
N LYS A 573 -25.17 -42.27 1.21
CA LYS A 573 -26.06 -41.90 2.31
C LYS A 573 -25.68 -42.81 3.49
N GLN A 574 -25.08 -42.22 4.51
CA GLN A 574 -25.05 -42.74 5.89
C GLN A 574 -24.13 -43.94 6.25
N THR A 575 -22.87 -43.99 5.83
CA THR A 575 -21.92 -44.93 6.45
C THR A 575 -20.62 -44.25 6.93
N ASN A 576 -20.28 -44.50 8.20
CA ASN A 576 -19.08 -44.06 8.90
C ASN A 576 -17.86 -44.91 8.52
N GLU A 577 -17.55 -45.04 7.22
CA GLU A 577 -16.33 -45.73 6.76
C GLU A 577 -15.52 -44.83 5.83
N THR A 578 -14.24 -44.67 6.18
CA THR A 578 -13.25 -43.77 5.57
C THR A 578 -12.71 -44.34 4.26
N GLN A 579 -13.53 -44.31 3.20
CA GLN A 579 -13.07 -44.59 1.84
C GLN A 579 -12.67 -43.27 1.17
N LYS A 580 -11.40 -43.14 0.77
CA LYS A 580 -10.78 -41.89 0.28
C LYS A 580 -11.25 -41.52 -1.14
N CYS A 581 -12.43 -40.91 -1.28
CA CYS A 581 -12.85 -40.29 -2.54
C CYS A 581 -12.21 -38.89 -2.65
N PHE A 582 -11.14 -38.77 -3.46
CA PHE A 582 -10.46 -37.47 -3.76
C PHE A 582 -11.20 -36.62 -4.80
N HIS A 583 -12.32 -37.11 -5.35
CA HIS A 583 -13.08 -36.42 -6.39
C HIS A 583 -13.56 -35.04 -5.93
N GLY A 584 -13.34 -34.03 -6.77
CA GLY A 584 -13.65 -32.63 -6.48
C GLY A 584 -12.71 -31.94 -5.48
N TRP A 585 -11.74 -32.65 -4.87
CA TRP A 585 -10.80 -32.02 -3.94
C TRP A 585 -9.91 -31.03 -4.68
N SER A 586 -9.72 -29.85 -4.09
CA SER A 586 -8.72 -28.89 -4.52
C SER A 586 -7.38 -29.11 -3.81
N LEU A 587 -6.32 -28.44 -4.29
CA LEU A 587 -5.03 -28.40 -3.58
C LEU A 587 -5.17 -27.97 -2.11
N LEU A 588 -6.10 -27.07 -1.81
CA LEU A 588 -6.36 -26.61 -0.44
C LEU A 588 -7.01 -27.70 0.41
N HIS A 589 -7.88 -28.53 -0.15
CA HIS A 589 -8.42 -29.71 0.55
C HIS A 589 -7.30 -30.69 0.90
N LEU A 590 -6.42 -30.98 -0.06
CA LEU A 590 -5.28 -31.87 0.14
C LEU A 590 -4.34 -31.36 1.23
N ALA A 591 -3.99 -30.06 1.20
CA ALA A 591 -3.16 -29.43 2.22
C ALA A 591 -3.82 -29.44 3.62
N CYS A 592 -5.14 -29.29 3.69
CA CYS A 592 -5.87 -29.42 4.94
C CYS A 592 -5.92 -30.88 5.44
N HIS A 593 -6.06 -31.83 4.52
CA HIS A 593 -6.03 -33.26 4.82
C HIS A 593 -4.65 -33.73 5.31
N SER A 594 -3.56 -33.11 4.88
CA SER A 594 -2.20 -33.41 5.34
C SER A 594 -1.75 -32.62 6.58
N GLU A 595 -2.62 -31.73 7.11
CA GLU A 595 -2.34 -30.86 8.27
C GLU A 595 -1.13 -29.92 8.07
N HIS A 596 -0.81 -29.60 6.81
CA HIS A 596 0.38 -28.81 6.50
C HIS A 596 0.06 -27.31 6.47
N ALA A 597 0.02 -26.66 7.63
CA ALA A 597 -0.35 -25.25 7.81
C ALA A 597 0.41 -24.28 6.88
N LEU A 598 1.70 -24.52 6.65
CA LEU A 598 2.51 -23.68 5.77
C LEU A 598 2.13 -23.81 4.28
N MET A 599 1.62 -24.97 3.86
CA MET A 599 1.15 -25.18 2.49
C MET A 599 -0.19 -24.48 2.29
N VAL A 600 -1.06 -24.56 3.31
CA VAL A 600 -2.32 -23.80 3.36
C VAL A 600 -2.03 -22.29 3.30
N GLU A 601 -1.07 -21.79 4.08
CA GLU A 601 -0.63 -20.38 4.01
C GLU A 601 -0.16 -19.99 2.61
N LEU A 602 0.75 -20.77 2.00
CA LEU A 602 1.24 -20.51 0.65
C LEU A 602 0.09 -20.42 -0.37
N LEU A 603 -0.80 -21.42 -0.40
CA LEU A 603 -1.93 -21.47 -1.33
C LEU A 603 -2.88 -20.27 -1.14
N LEU A 604 -3.18 -19.90 0.10
CA LEU A 604 -4.04 -18.74 0.42
C LEU A 604 -3.36 -17.41 0.07
N GLN A 605 -2.04 -17.30 0.20
CA GLN A 605 -1.32 -16.10 -0.23
C GLN A 605 -1.45 -15.84 -1.73
N PHE A 606 -1.58 -16.90 -2.54
CA PHE A 606 -1.83 -16.86 -3.97
C PHE A 606 -3.33 -16.95 -4.36
N ALA A 607 -4.23 -16.67 -3.41
CA ALA A 607 -5.68 -16.59 -3.62
C ALA A 607 -6.34 -17.93 -4.03
N ALA A 608 -5.89 -19.04 -3.45
CA ALA A 608 -6.68 -20.27 -3.43
C ALA A 608 -8.06 -20.00 -2.80
N ASP A 609 -9.10 -20.55 -3.40
CA ASP A 609 -10.47 -20.36 -2.90
C ASP A 609 -10.67 -21.16 -1.61
N VAL A 610 -10.68 -20.42 -0.49
CA VAL A 610 -10.86 -20.95 0.86
C VAL A 610 -12.20 -21.68 1.07
N ASN A 611 -13.19 -21.39 0.23
CA ASN A 611 -14.54 -21.96 0.30
C ASN A 611 -14.88 -22.90 -0.85
N MET A 612 -13.88 -23.34 -1.63
CA MET A 612 -14.10 -24.27 -2.72
C MET A 612 -14.78 -25.54 -2.21
N GLN A 613 -15.78 -26.05 -2.94
CA GLN A 613 -16.50 -27.27 -2.56
C GLN A 613 -16.02 -28.48 -3.37
N ASP A 614 -15.86 -29.61 -2.68
CA ASP A 614 -15.74 -30.93 -3.31
C ASP A 614 -17.09 -31.42 -3.86
N TYR A 615 -17.14 -32.62 -4.45
CA TYR A 615 -18.39 -33.17 -5.01
C TYR A 615 -19.45 -33.51 -3.96
N HIS A 616 -19.06 -33.58 -2.69
CA HIS A 616 -19.99 -33.72 -1.57
C HIS A 616 -20.36 -32.35 -0.97
N GLY A 617 -20.07 -31.24 -1.65
CA GLY A 617 -20.36 -29.89 -1.15
C GLY A 617 -19.51 -29.47 0.04
N ARG A 618 -18.51 -30.25 0.45
CA ARG A 618 -17.68 -29.97 1.62
C ARG A 618 -16.58 -28.99 1.25
N THR A 619 -16.32 -28.03 2.12
CA THR A 619 -15.21 -27.07 2.00
C THR A 619 -13.95 -27.57 2.72
N PRO A 620 -12.76 -26.97 2.51
CA PRO A 620 -11.56 -27.32 3.27
C PRO A 620 -11.77 -27.21 4.79
N LEU A 621 -12.64 -26.30 5.23
CA LEU A 621 -13.01 -26.17 6.64
C LEU A 621 -13.79 -27.39 7.15
N HIS A 622 -14.72 -27.96 6.35
CA HIS A 622 -15.39 -29.22 6.72
C HIS A 622 -14.38 -30.35 6.91
N HIS A 623 -13.40 -30.46 6.01
CA HIS A 623 -12.34 -31.48 6.11
C HIS A 623 -11.44 -31.31 7.34
N CYS A 624 -11.17 -30.07 7.75
CA CYS A 624 -10.46 -29.82 9.01
C CYS A 624 -11.25 -30.30 10.22
N ILE A 625 -12.57 -30.03 10.26
CA ILE A 625 -13.45 -30.47 11.35
C ILE A 625 -13.60 -31.99 11.39
N THR A 626 -13.89 -32.63 10.26
CA THR A 626 -14.00 -34.10 10.19
C THR A 626 -12.68 -34.79 10.55
N GLY A 627 -11.54 -34.15 10.27
CA GLY A 627 -10.21 -34.63 10.65
C GLY A 627 -9.75 -34.26 12.07
N GLY A 628 -10.55 -33.54 12.87
CA GLY A 628 -10.19 -33.10 14.23
C GLY A 628 -9.10 -32.02 14.31
N LYS A 629 -8.85 -31.31 13.21
CA LYS A 629 -7.74 -30.34 13.05
C LYS A 629 -8.15 -28.94 13.48
N ASN A 630 -8.36 -28.78 14.79
CA ASN A 630 -8.91 -27.54 15.35
C ASN A 630 -8.02 -26.31 15.10
N SER A 631 -6.70 -26.46 15.19
CA SER A 631 -5.73 -25.39 14.91
C SER A 631 -5.85 -24.86 13.47
N LEU A 632 -5.94 -25.78 12.51
CA LEU A 632 -6.05 -25.45 11.09
C LEU A 632 -7.44 -24.91 10.74
N ALA A 633 -8.50 -25.40 11.38
CA ALA A 633 -9.85 -24.85 11.25
C ALA A 633 -9.90 -23.38 11.70
N LYS A 634 -9.33 -23.06 12.87
CA LYS A 634 -9.20 -21.68 13.36
C LYS A 634 -8.39 -20.81 12.40
N PHE A 635 -7.31 -21.36 11.84
CA PHE A 635 -6.50 -20.66 10.85
C PHE A 635 -7.29 -20.33 9.56
N LEU A 636 -8.04 -21.28 9.01
CA LEU A 636 -8.90 -21.06 7.84
C LEU A 636 -9.99 -20.01 8.10
N LEU A 637 -10.59 -20.03 9.30
CA LEU A 637 -11.59 -19.03 9.71
C LEU A 637 -11.01 -17.61 9.75
N ARG A 638 -9.81 -17.43 10.33
CA ARG A 638 -9.08 -16.14 10.30
C ARG A 638 -8.74 -15.68 8.88
N ARG A 639 -8.69 -16.61 7.92
CA ARG A 639 -8.43 -16.36 6.50
C ARG A 639 -9.69 -16.27 5.62
N GLY A 640 -10.88 -16.21 6.23
CA GLY A 640 -12.14 -15.94 5.54
C GLY A 640 -12.92 -17.18 5.08
N ALA A 641 -12.64 -18.36 5.65
CA ALA A 641 -13.51 -19.52 5.49
C ALA A 641 -14.91 -19.22 6.04
N ARG A 642 -15.95 -19.70 5.36
CA ARG A 642 -17.37 -19.48 5.68
C ARG A 642 -17.98 -20.73 6.32
N PRO A 643 -18.27 -20.73 7.64
CA PRO A 643 -18.91 -21.86 8.32
C PRO A 643 -20.33 -22.15 7.86
N SER A 644 -21.03 -21.16 7.30
CA SER A 644 -22.41 -21.26 6.81
C SER A 644 -22.58 -22.03 5.50
N VAL A 645 -21.48 -22.38 4.82
CA VAL A 645 -21.54 -23.23 3.62
C VAL A 645 -22.03 -24.62 4.03
N LYS A 646 -23.01 -25.14 3.30
CA LYS A 646 -23.61 -26.45 3.54
C LYS A 646 -23.00 -27.51 2.64
N ASP A 647 -22.76 -28.68 3.21
CA ASP A 647 -22.39 -29.88 2.46
C ASP A 647 -23.61 -30.48 1.72
N ALA A 648 -23.40 -31.56 0.97
CA ALA A 648 -24.44 -32.26 0.21
C ALA A 648 -25.51 -32.90 1.11
N GLY A 649 -25.21 -33.11 2.40
CA GLY A 649 -26.18 -33.51 3.43
C GLY A 649 -27.04 -32.35 3.92
N GLY A 650 -26.76 -31.12 3.49
CA GLY A 650 -27.43 -29.90 3.94
C GLY A 650 -26.93 -29.38 5.28
N LEU A 651 -25.82 -29.94 5.79
CA LEU A 651 -25.24 -29.61 7.08
C LEU A 651 -24.15 -28.53 6.92
N THR A 652 -24.19 -27.54 7.80
CA THR A 652 -23.11 -26.57 8.00
C THR A 652 -21.93 -27.21 8.72
N VAL A 653 -20.80 -26.50 8.74
CA VAL A 653 -19.59 -26.94 9.45
C VAL A 653 -19.85 -27.23 10.94
N LEU A 654 -20.63 -26.38 11.61
CA LEU A 654 -20.93 -26.56 13.04
C LEU A 654 -21.85 -27.76 13.27
N GLU A 655 -22.90 -27.90 12.46
CA GLU A 655 -23.81 -29.06 12.54
C GLU A 655 -23.04 -30.37 12.31
N ARG A 656 -22.12 -30.37 11.34
CA ARG A 656 -21.26 -31.52 11.07
C ARG A 656 -20.28 -31.81 12.21
N ALA A 657 -19.72 -30.78 12.84
CA ALA A 657 -18.89 -30.95 14.03
C ALA A 657 -19.68 -31.64 15.15
N MET A 658 -20.93 -31.20 15.40
CA MET A 658 -21.79 -31.75 16.44
C MET A 658 -22.19 -33.22 16.18
N GLU A 659 -22.39 -33.62 14.91
CA GLU A 659 -22.61 -35.04 14.56
C GLU A 659 -21.41 -35.93 14.91
N MET A 660 -20.20 -35.41 14.75
CA MET A 660 -18.94 -36.14 15.01
C MET A 660 -18.56 -36.18 16.50
N GLY A 661 -19.12 -35.28 17.32
CA GLY A 661 -18.88 -35.18 18.76
C GLY A 661 -18.87 -33.74 19.26
N ALA A 662 -18.82 -33.53 20.58
CA ALA A 662 -18.72 -32.18 21.13
C ALA A 662 -17.38 -31.53 20.75
N ILE A 663 -17.42 -30.28 20.25
CA ILE A 663 -16.21 -29.48 20.03
C ILE A 663 -15.58 -29.18 21.39
N THR A 664 -14.40 -29.73 21.64
CA THR A 664 -13.65 -29.53 22.91
C THR A 664 -12.91 -28.20 22.96
N ASP A 665 -12.64 -27.59 21.81
CA ASP A 665 -12.00 -26.29 21.68
C ASP A 665 -13.06 -25.17 21.71
N GLU A 666 -13.20 -24.52 22.86
CA GLU A 666 -14.18 -23.45 23.08
C GLU A 666 -14.01 -22.27 22.11
N GLU A 667 -12.77 -21.89 21.77
CA GLU A 667 -12.48 -20.82 20.82
C GLU A 667 -13.02 -21.18 19.43
N LEU A 668 -12.75 -22.40 18.97
CA LEU A 668 -13.26 -22.88 17.68
C LEU A 668 -14.78 -22.96 17.66
N PHE A 669 -15.42 -23.41 18.74
CA PHE A 669 -16.88 -23.44 18.85
C PHE A 669 -17.48 -22.04 18.70
N ILE A 670 -16.93 -21.05 19.40
CA ILE A 670 -17.37 -19.65 19.29
C ILE A 670 -17.22 -19.14 17.85
N MET A 671 -16.05 -19.35 17.23
CA MET A 671 -15.81 -18.88 15.86
C MET A 671 -16.75 -19.52 14.83
N LEU A 672 -17.16 -20.79 15.03
CA LEU A 672 -18.12 -21.46 14.16
C LEU A 672 -19.56 -20.97 14.40
N ALA A 673 -19.91 -20.66 15.65
CA ALA A 673 -21.25 -20.20 16.03
C ALA A 673 -21.51 -18.73 15.64
N GLU A 674 -20.50 -17.85 15.72
CA GLU A 674 -20.62 -16.42 15.37
C GLU A 674 -20.88 -16.16 13.87
N HIS A 675 -20.65 -17.17 13.02
CA HIS A 675 -20.73 -17.05 11.56
C HIS A 675 -21.82 -17.91 10.91
N GLN A 676 -22.81 -18.36 11.69
CA GLN A 676 -24.01 -19.08 11.19
C GLN A 676 -24.99 -18.17 10.45
#